data_AF-A0A1H4HV33-F1
#
_entry.id   AF-A0A1H4HV33-F1
#
_cell.length_a   1.000
_cell.length_b   1.000
_cell.length_c   1.000
_cell.angle_alpha   90.00
_cell.angle_beta   90.00
_cell.angle_gamma   90.00
#
_symmetry.space_group_name_H-M   'P 1'
#
loop_
_entity.id
_entity.type
_entity.pdbx_description
1 polymer ?
#
loop_
_entity_poly.entity_id
_entity_poly.type
_entity_poly.pdbx_seq_one_letter_code
_entity_poly.pdbx_strand_id
1 'polypeptide(L)'
;MHDIALICTQGFADVLTLARQNRADPYALHVPASTWPERLPPAWRIEARGRIDAAGVEVEALDIGGVLAALSALPHPPKAVAISLLFAHRNPLHEQTLARRIRERWPGLRIACSHEVLPQEGEYERTLATVEALGLRVPAPDIADAPTQADPLPQQLEQLADRMQQCLVAQAVSSVVREAMDCAAAIFLPDGRLVAQARTLPLLLGSLSPAVTGLLRAFPASTMVDGDGYLLNDPWHGGTHLPDLTLVRPVCVGGMVVALVACVLHHQDVGGITPGSVPTDATSIQQEGLRIPPIPLYRAGVLDAPLMRLLRANSRMPDNLEGDLAAQWASLAQGATELAALWQSEHDVAGRCVAALAASEAAARAALAAAPDGDYAFEDALDGDGLGAAPVRVSVCIRKRGDRAELDLTGCDDQTRGPVNASRGAVQAAVAYFARMLAPRAACNDGSLAPLTLHTRHGSIVDPAFPAAVNARTNLVKLLANALLGAWSRALPEQMPAPNAGETVVLSLGGTRMDGRPWLLTEIIASAAGGAPWGPGGSGVSTDVGNARNTPAESIEAQAPLRMERVAVRVGSGGAGRHRGGDGVVRIYRLLHGSGTISYRGERHGVVPQGAAGGLPGSPAAARIERADGRVETLPAKARAQWHAGDRLVIETAGGGGWGQPAATQTSA
;
A
#
# COMPACT_ATOMS: atom_id res chain seq x y z
N MET A 1 27.58 -10.57 -17.82
CA MET A 1 27.14 -11.19 -19.09
C MET A 1 25.62 -11.21 -19.07
N HIS A 2 24.99 -10.25 -19.73
CA HIS A 2 23.53 -10.24 -19.89
C HIS A 2 23.23 -10.93 -21.20
N ASP A 3 22.66 -12.12 -21.11
CA ASP A 3 22.45 -12.99 -22.26
C ASP A 3 21.00 -12.94 -22.77
N ILE A 4 20.15 -12.12 -22.16
CA ILE A 4 18.71 -12.04 -22.46
C ILE A 4 18.31 -10.60 -22.73
N ALA A 5 17.58 -10.39 -23.83
CA ALA A 5 16.85 -9.14 -24.08
C ALA A 5 15.36 -9.33 -23.75
N LEU A 6 14.73 -8.31 -23.17
CA LEU A 6 13.29 -8.26 -22.96
C LEU A 6 12.67 -7.31 -23.98
N ILE A 7 11.67 -7.77 -24.72
CA ILE A 7 10.81 -6.94 -25.54
C ILE A 7 9.48 -6.78 -24.80
N CYS A 8 9.09 -5.55 -24.54
CA CYS A 8 7.87 -5.20 -23.81
C CYS A 8 7.09 -4.10 -24.51
N THR A 9 5.84 -3.88 -24.12
CA THR A 9 5.04 -2.76 -24.65
C THR A 9 5.68 -1.42 -24.30
N GLN A 10 5.64 -0.45 -25.22
CA GLN A 10 6.17 0.88 -24.98
C GLN A 10 5.60 1.53 -23.70
N GLY A 11 6.49 2.05 -22.86
CA GLY A 11 6.18 2.63 -21.56
C GLY A 11 6.26 1.66 -20.38
N PHE A 12 6.62 0.39 -20.59
CA PHE A 12 6.58 -0.68 -19.58
C PHE A 12 7.92 -1.37 -19.32
N ALA A 13 9.03 -0.78 -19.77
CA ALA A 13 10.37 -1.35 -19.57
C ALA A 13 10.70 -1.64 -18.09
N ASP A 14 10.14 -0.88 -17.14
CA ASP A 14 10.46 -1.03 -15.72
C ASP A 14 9.50 -1.91 -14.94
N VAL A 15 8.60 -2.64 -15.60
CA VAL A 15 7.61 -3.52 -14.94
C VAL A 15 8.26 -4.48 -13.94
N LEU A 16 9.41 -5.07 -14.29
CA LEU A 16 10.15 -5.96 -13.40
C LEU A 16 10.84 -5.21 -12.25
N THR A 17 11.35 -4.00 -12.51
CA THR A 17 11.99 -3.17 -11.48
C THR A 17 10.97 -2.75 -10.41
N LEU A 18 9.78 -2.31 -10.84
CA LEU A 18 8.69 -1.83 -9.98
C LEU A 18 7.90 -2.97 -9.31
N ALA A 19 7.81 -4.12 -9.98
CA ALA A 19 7.07 -5.28 -9.51
C ALA A 19 5.64 -4.92 -9.06
N ARG A 20 5.20 -5.49 -7.94
CA ARG A 20 3.93 -5.17 -7.29
C ARG A 20 4.05 -4.06 -6.23
N GLN A 21 5.21 -3.41 -6.10
CA GLN A 21 5.52 -2.32 -5.15
C GLN A 21 5.42 -2.65 -3.64
N ASN A 22 4.90 -3.81 -3.25
CA ASN A 22 4.82 -4.24 -1.86
C ASN A 22 6.14 -4.88 -1.38
N ARG A 23 6.33 -4.88 -0.06
CA ARG A 23 7.44 -5.50 0.66
C ARG A 23 7.02 -6.84 1.25
N ALA A 24 7.96 -7.78 1.30
CA ALA A 24 7.78 -9.07 1.98
C ALA A 24 7.76 -8.91 3.50
N ASP A 25 8.64 -8.08 4.05
CA ASP A 25 8.58 -7.63 5.43
C ASP A 25 8.14 -6.15 5.48
N PRO A 26 6.87 -5.87 5.83
CA PRO A 26 6.38 -4.49 5.86
C PRO A 26 6.95 -3.66 7.00
N TYR A 27 7.62 -4.25 8.00
CA TYR A 27 8.18 -3.53 9.15
C TYR A 27 9.70 -3.35 9.07
N ALA A 28 10.34 -3.90 8.04
CA ALA A 28 11.78 -3.78 7.84
C ALA A 28 12.21 -2.32 7.63
N LEU A 29 13.22 -1.89 8.38
CA LEU A 29 13.92 -0.62 8.15
C LEU A 29 14.67 -0.62 6.81
N HIS A 30 15.21 -1.78 6.42
CA HIS A 30 15.87 -1.91 5.14
C HIS A 30 14.86 -2.23 4.05
N VAL A 31 14.68 -1.29 3.13
CA VAL A 31 13.98 -1.52 1.87
C VAL A 31 15.01 -1.42 0.74
N PRO A 32 15.57 -2.54 0.25
CA PRO A 32 16.69 -2.54 -0.68
C PRO A 32 16.30 -2.04 -2.07
N ALA A 33 17.29 -1.52 -2.80
CA ALA A 33 17.19 -1.31 -4.24
C ALA A 33 16.89 -2.63 -4.96
N SER A 34 16.06 -2.54 -6.01
CA SER A 34 15.78 -3.67 -6.90
C SER A 34 17.06 -4.11 -7.61
N THR A 35 17.29 -5.42 -7.72
CA THR A 35 18.44 -5.98 -8.44
C THR A 35 18.19 -6.15 -9.95
N TRP A 36 16.97 -5.86 -10.42
CA TRP A 36 16.60 -5.96 -11.84
C TRP A 36 17.41 -5.04 -12.77
N PRO A 37 17.74 -3.78 -12.41
CA PRO A 37 18.60 -2.94 -13.25
C PRO A 37 20.00 -3.53 -13.46
N GLU A 38 20.52 -4.31 -12.50
CA GLU A 38 21.79 -5.02 -12.68
C GLU A 38 21.61 -6.27 -13.53
N ARG A 39 20.54 -7.05 -13.34
CA ARG A 39 20.33 -8.33 -14.03
C ARG A 39 19.84 -8.20 -15.47
N LEU A 40 18.99 -7.21 -15.72
CA LEU A 40 18.43 -6.86 -17.01
C LEU A 40 18.55 -5.33 -17.18
N PRO A 41 19.72 -4.81 -17.59
CA PRO A 41 19.96 -3.37 -17.67
C PRO A 41 19.04 -2.67 -18.69
N PRO A 42 18.83 -1.34 -18.59
CA PRO A 42 17.96 -0.59 -19.49
C PRO A 42 18.24 -0.81 -20.98
N ALA A 43 19.52 -0.93 -21.36
CA ALA A 43 19.91 -1.19 -22.75
C ALA A 43 19.38 -2.54 -23.31
N TRP A 44 19.03 -3.50 -22.44
CA TRP A 44 18.51 -4.82 -22.79
C TRP A 44 16.99 -4.91 -22.72
N ARG A 45 16.31 -3.77 -22.47
CA ARG A 45 14.85 -3.65 -22.40
C ARG A 45 14.39 -2.85 -23.61
N ILE A 46 13.76 -3.54 -24.56
CA ILE A 46 13.30 -2.98 -25.82
C ILE A 46 11.81 -2.70 -25.72
N GLU A 47 11.45 -1.44 -25.91
CA GLU A 47 10.06 -0.99 -25.93
C GLU A 47 9.49 -1.09 -27.36
N ALA A 48 8.55 -2.00 -27.56
CA ALA A 48 7.85 -2.20 -28.82
C ALA A 48 6.65 -1.24 -28.92
N ARG A 49 6.65 -0.43 -29.98
CA ARG A 49 5.48 0.37 -30.38
C ARG A 49 4.45 -0.54 -31.06
N GLY A 50 3.18 -0.35 -30.75
CA GLY A 50 2.08 -1.23 -31.12
C GLY A 50 1.20 -1.54 -29.92
N ARG A 51 -0.09 -1.80 -30.15
CA ARG A 51 -1.04 -1.99 -29.04
C ARG A 51 -2.18 -2.94 -29.40
N ILE A 52 -2.35 -3.95 -28.57
CA ILE A 52 -3.61 -4.67 -28.35
C ILE A 52 -4.29 -4.02 -27.14
N ASP A 53 -5.59 -3.83 -27.17
CA ASP A 53 -6.37 -3.29 -26.03
C ASP A 53 -6.98 -4.38 -25.14
N ALA A 54 -7.69 -3.97 -24.09
CA ALA A 54 -8.32 -4.88 -23.14
C ALA A 54 -9.39 -5.80 -23.77
N ALA A 55 -9.96 -5.44 -24.92
CA ALA A 55 -10.91 -6.26 -25.67
C ALA A 55 -10.21 -7.24 -26.64
N GLY A 56 -8.87 -7.25 -26.70
CA GLY A 56 -8.10 -8.07 -27.61
C GLY A 56 -8.03 -7.50 -29.04
N VAL A 57 -8.42 -6.25 -29.24
CA VAL A 57 -8.41 -5.58 -30.56
C VAL A 57 -7.06 -4.90 -30.78
N GLU A 58 -6.52 -5.03 -32.00
CA GLU A 58 -5.35 -4.26 -32.41
C GLU A 58 -5.76 -2.81 -32.68
N VAL A 59 -5.28 -1.90 -31.82
CA VAL A 59 -5.58 -0.46 -31.90
C VAL A 59 -4.39 0.35 -32.41
N GLU A 60 -3.19 -0.23 -32.43
CA GLU A 60 -2.02 0.32 -33.09
C GLU A 60 -1.17 -0.83 -33.65
N ALA A 61 -0.85 -0.75 -34.94
CA ALA A 61 -0.02 -1.76 -35.60
C ALA A 61 1.38 -1.83 -34.98
N LEU A 62 1.89 -3.05 -34.84
CA LEU A 62 3.21 -3.31 -34.29
C LEU A 62 4.34 -2.78 -35.20
N ASP A 63 5.24 -1.97 -34.64
CA ASP A 63 6.48 -1.53 -35.29
C ASP A 63 7.56 -2.61 -35.21
N ILE A 64 7.44 -3.63 -36.06
CA ILE A 64 8.40 -4.72 -36.17
C ILE A 64 9.79 -4.20 -36.54
N GLY A 65 9.85 -3.20 -37.44
CA GLY A 65 11.12 -2.65 -37.95
C GLY A 65 11.93 -2.01 -36.83
N GLY A 66 11.28 -1.19 -36.00
CA GLY A 66 11.88 -0.56 -34.82
C GLY A 66 12.41 -1.58 -33.82
N VAL A 67 11.64 -2.65 -33.53
CA VAL A 67 12.07 -3.70 -32.61
C VAL A 67 13.30 -4.47 -33.13
N LEU A 68 13.32 -4.85 -34.41
CA LEU A 68 14.47 -5.55 -35.01
C LEU A 68 15.72 -4.67 -35.08
N ALA A 69 15.55 -3.37 -35.32
CA ALA A 69 16.64 -2.39 -35.27
C ALA A 69 17.21 -2.26 -33.85
N ALA A 70 16.34 -2.16 -32.84
CA ALA A 70 16.77 -2.09 -31.44
C ALA A 70 17.53 -3.34 -30.98
N LEU A 71 17.07 -4.54 -31.37
CA LEU A 71 17.79 -5.80 -31.12
C LEU A 71 19.18 -5.81 -31.77
N SER A 72 19.30 -5.26 -32.99
CA SER A 72 20.57 -5.19 -33.71
C SER A 72 21.53 -4.16 -33.11
N ALA A 73 21.00 -3.17 -32.39
CA ALA A 73 21.77 -2.11 -31.73
C ALA A 73 22.23 -2.48 -30.31
N LEU A 74 21.90 -3.69 -29.82
CA LEU A 74 22.39 -4.19 -28.54
C LEU A 74 23.94 -4.25 -28.54
N PRO A 75 24.60 -4.06 -27.38
CA PRO A 75 26.06 -4.04 -27.29
C PRO A 75 26.74 -5.30 -27.87
N HIS A 76 26.03 -6.43 -27.79
CA HIS A 76 26.36 -7.68 -28.47
C HIS A 76 25.07 -8.48 -28.69
N PRO A 77 25.08 -9.51 -29.57
CA PRO A 77 23.91 -10.35 -29.78
C PRO A 77 23.41 -11.02 -28.47
N PRO A 78 22.09 -11.04 -28.19
CA PRO A 78 21.53 -11.81 -27.09
C PRO A 78 21.66 -13.31 -27.33
N LYS A 79 21.68 -14.12 -26.27
CA LYS A 79 21.49 -15.59 -26.37
C LYS A 79 20.01 -15.98 -26.36
N ALA A 80 19.16 -15.14 -25.77
CA ALA A 80 17.71 -15.34 -25.76
C ALA A 80 16.92 -14.03 -25.76
N VAL A 81 15.66 -14.09 -26.17
CA VAL A 81 14.72 -12.97 -26.18
C VAL A 81 13.43 -13.37 -25.47
N ALA A 82 13.07 -12.64 -24.42
CA ALA A 82 11.75 -12.68 -23.81
C ALA A 82 10.85 -11.67 -24.52
N ILE A 83 9.65 -12.07 -24.93
CA ILE A 83 8.64 -11.17 -25.50
C ILE A 83 7.44 -11.18 -24.56
N SER A 84 7.14 -10.03 -23.95
CA SER A 84 6.02 -9.85 -23.03
C SER A 84 5.28 -8.56 -23.32
N LEU A 85 4.21 -8.66 -24.11
CA LEU A 85 3.36 -7.53 -24.49
C LEU A 85 2.06 -7.54 -23.68
N LEU A 86 1.52 -6.35 -23.42
CA LEU A 86 0.19 -6.22 -22.80
C LEU A 86 -0.87 -6.90 -23.66
N PHE A 87 -1.81 -7.55 -22.98
CA PHE A 87 -2.94 -8.31 -23.53
C PHE A 87 -2.57 -9.47 -24.46
N ALA A 88 -1.31 -9.91 -24.48
CA ALA A 88 -0.90 -11.06 -25.28
C ALA A 88 -1.63 -12.36 -24.90
N HIS A 89 -2.08 -12.49 -23.64
CA HIS A 89 -2.92 -13.60 -23.18
C HIS A 89 -4.33 -13.60 -23.81
N ARG A 90 -4.82 -12.45 -24.29
CA ARG A 90 -6.10 -12.32 -25.01
C ARG A 90 -5.91 -12.43 -26.51
N ASN A 91 -4.90 -11.74 -27.05
CA ASN A 91 -4.58 -11.78 -28.46
C ASN A 91 -3.05 -11.80 -28.66
N PRO A 92 -2.47 -12.96 -29.02
CA PRO A 92 -1.02 -13.13 -29.13
C PRO A 92 -0.42 -12.64 -30.46
N LEU A 93 -1.22 -12.01 -31.34
CA LEU A 93 -0.82 -11.63 -32.70
C LEU A 93 0.54 -10.92 -32.77
N HIS A 94 0.76 -9.92 -31.91
CA HIS A 94 2.01 -9.15 -31.89
C HIS A 94 3.20 -10.00 -31.44
N GLU A 95 3.06 -10.80 -30.37
CA GLU A 95 4.14 -11.67 -29.89
C GLU A 95 4.51 -12.74 -30.91
N GLN A 96 3.51 -13.40 -31.51
CA GLN A 96 3.72 -14.41 -32.55
C GLN A 96 4.42 -13.83 -33.78
N THR A 97 4.01 -12.62 -34.17
CA THR A 97 4.61 -11.91 -35.31
C THR A 97 6.06 -11.54 -35.04
N LEU A 98 6.38 -10.98 -33.86
CA LEU A 98 7.76 -10.70 -33.46
C LEU A 98 8.60 -11.97 -33.42
N ALA A 99 8.12 -13.02 -32.74
CA ALA A 99 8.85 -14.27 -32.59
C ALA A 99 9.20 -14.87 -33.96
N ARG A 100 8.25 -14.89 -34.90
CA ARG A 100 8.50 -15.35 -36.28
C ARG A 100 9.57 -14.51 -36.98
N ARG A 101 9.46 -13.18 -36.96
CA ARG A 101 10.41 -12.27 -37.64
C ARG A 101 11.80 -12.33 -37.03
N ILE A 102 11.90 -12.51 -35.72
CA ILE A 102 13.17 -12.72 -35.02
C ILE A 102 13.79 -14.06 -35.42
N ARG A 103 13.01 -15.16 -35.50
CA ARG A 103 13.51 -16.48 -35.98
C ARG A 103 13.98 -16.43 -37.43
N GLU A 104 13.27 -15.71 -38.30
CA GLU A 104 13.67 -15.51 -39.70
C GLU A 104 15.02 -14.79 -39.81
N ARG A 105 15.27 -13.79 -38.94
CA ARG A 105 16.50 -12.99 -38.96
C ARG A 105 17.67 -13.64 -38.22
N TRP A 106 17.40 -14.37 -37.13
CA TRP A 106 18.40 -15.04 -36.28
C TRP A 106 17.98 -16.49 -35.97
N PRO A 107 18.23 -17.44 -36.89
CA PRO A 107 17.70 -18.83 -36.84
C PRO A 107 18.17 -19.73 -35.67
N GLY A 108 18.88 -19.22 -34.67
CA GLY A 108 19.33 -19.97 -33.49
C GLY A 108 19.03 -19.28 -32.16
N LEU A 109 18.32 -18.14 -32.19
CA LEU A 109 18.01 -17.37 -30.99
C LEU A 109 16.88 -18.03 -30.21
N ARG A 110 17.10 -18.29 -28.92
CA ARG A 110 16.03 -18.79 -28.04
C ARG A 110 15.00 -17.70 -27.80
N ILE A 111 13.72 -18.01 -27.95
CA ILE A 111 12.63 -17.04 -27.75
C ILE A 111 11.60 -17.66 -26.82
N ALA A 112 11.16 -16.90 -25.81
CA ALA A 112 9.98 -17.21 -25.01
C ALA A 112 8.94 -16.11 -25.19
N CYS A 113 7.72 -16.49 -25.53
CA CYS A 113 6.60 -15.57 -25.62
C CYS A 113 5.71 -15.70 -24.39
N SER A 114 5.29 -14.58 -23.85
CA SER A 114 4.58 -14.54 -22.58
C SER A 114 3.21 -15.23 -22.64
N HIS A 115 2.53 -15.17 -23.78
CA HIS A 115 1.28 -15.91 -24.03
C HIS A 115 1.45 -17.43 -24.07
N GLU A 116 2.66 -17.95 -24.26
CA GLU A 116 2.93 -19.40 -24.24
C GLU A 116 3.36 -19.85 -22.84
N VAL A 117 4.06 -18.98 -22.10
CA VAL A 117 4.63 -19.30 -20.77
C VAL A 117 3.58 -19.17 -19.67
N LEU A 118 2.84 -18.07 -19.63
CA LEU A 118 1.83 -17.80 -18.61
C LEU A 118 0.65 -17.01 -19.22
N PRO A 119 -0.34 -17.68 -19.84
CA PRO A 119 -1.44 -17.05 -20.56
C PRO A 119 -2.53 -16.49 -19.64
N GLN A 120 -2.17 -15.60 -18.72
CA GLN A 120 -3.12 -14.95 -17.81
C GLN A 120 -2.86 -13.44 -17.69
N GLU A 121 -3.84 -12.72 -17.16
CA GLU A 121 -3.76 -11.29 -16.86
C GLU A 121 -2.73 -11.02 -15.75
N GLY A 122 -2.07 -9.86 -15.80
CA GLY A 122 -1.02 -9.45 -14.88
C GLY A 122 0.32 -9.35 -15.60
N GLU A 123 0.68 -8.15 -16.05
CA GLU A 123 1.87 -7.94 -16.88
C GLU A 123 3.18 -8.22 -16.13
N TYR A 124 3.24 -8.02 -14.82
CA TYR A 124 4.44 -8.26 -14.02
C TYR A 124 4.73 -9.76 -13.88
N GLU A 125 3.77 -10.52 -13.35
CA GLU A 125 3.88 -11.96 -13.11
C GLU A 125 4.19 -12.70 -14.42
N ARG A 126 3.51 -12.31 -15.50
CA ARG A 126 3.72 -12.88 -16.82
C ARG A 126 5.09 -12.53 -17.41
N THR A 127 5.56 -11.28 -17.25
CA THR A 127 6.91 -10.90 -17.67
C THR A 127 7.98 -11.65 -16.87
N LEU A 128 7.79 -11.78 -15.55
CA LEU A 128 8.69 -12.51 -14.65
C LEU A 128 8.82 -13.97 -15.08
N ALA A 129 7.70 -14.68 -15.24
CA ALA A 129 7.69 -16.08 -15.68
C ALA A 129 8.39 -16.25 -17.04
N THR A 130 8.21 -15.30 -17.96
CA THR A 130 8.80 -15.34 -19.31
C THR A 130 10.33 -15.23 -19.27
N VAL A 131 10.89 -14.34 -18.45
CA VAL A 131 12.35 -14.21 -18.31
C VAL A 131 12.95 -15.39 -17.53
N GLU A 132 12.22 -15.93 -16.54
CA GLU A 132 12.65 -17.10 -15.77
C GLU A 132 12.66 -18.39 -16.61
N ALA A 133 11.72 -18.54 -17.54
CA ALA A 133 11.70 -19.63 -18.51
C ALA A 133 12.96 -19.66 -19.41
N LEU A 134 13.64 -18.52 -19.55
CA LEU A 134 14.91 -18.40 -20.26
C LEU A 134 16.14 -18.49 -19.34
N GLY A 135 15.96 -18.75 -18.05
CA GLY A 135 17.02 -18.97 -17.07
C GLY A 135 17.43 -17.73 -16.27
N LEU A 136 16.79 -16.57 -16.48
CA LEU A 136 17.05 -15.38 -15.67
C LEU A 136 16.23 -15.43 -14.40
N ARG A 137 16.82 -16.00 -13.34
CA ARG A 137 16.22 -16.04 -12.00
C ARG A 137 16.77 -14.92 -11.13
N VAL A 138 15.89 -14.35 -10.32
CA VAL A 138 16.28 -13.48 -9.21
C VAL A 138 16.06 -14.27 -7.92
N PRO A 139 17.05 -14.33 -7.02
CA PRO A 139 16.82 -14.90 -5.70
C PRO A 139 15.62 -14.18 -5.07
N ALA A 140 14.70 -14.93 -4.47
CA ALA A 140 13.73 -14.31 -3.59
C ALA A 140 14.50 -13.51 -2.52
N PRO A 141 14.01 -12.32 -2.12
CA PRO A 141 14.62 -11.58 -1.02
C PRO A 141 14.70 -12.50 0.20
N ASP A 142 15.84 -12.48 0.88
CA ASP A 142 16.07 -13.26 2.09
C ASP A 142 15.16 -12.69 3.19
N ILE A 143 14.02 -13.33 3.42
CA ILE A 143 13.15 -12.98 4.53
C ILE A 143 13.80 -13.64 5.73
N ALA A 144 14.27 -12.86 6.69
CA ALA A 144 14.78 -13.41 7.93
C ALA A 144 13.73 -14.34 8.53
N ASP A 145 14.08 -15.62 8.70
CA ASP A 145 13.19 -16.60 9.31
C ASP A 145 12.68 -16.03 10.63
N ALA A 146 11.36 -16.14 10.85
CA ALA A 146 10.82 -15.91 12.17
C ALA A 146 11.59 -16.85 13.12
N PRO A 147 12.18 -16.35 14.21
CA PRO A 147 12.94 -17.21 15.11
C PRO A 147 12.05 -18.37 15.54
N THR A 148 12.60 -19.58 15.61
CA THR A 148 11.90 -20.73 16.16
C THR A 148 11.48 -20.39 17.60
N GLN A 149 10.21 -20.06 17.78
CA GLN A 149 9.68 -19.77 19.11
C GLN A 149 9.62 -21.08 19.89
N ALA A 150 9.93 -21.03 21.18
CA ALA A 150 9.83 -22.20 22.06
C ALA A 150 8.40 -22.75 22.12
N ASP A 151 7.40 -21.87 21.95
CA ASP A 151 5.99 -22.20 21.77
C ASP A 151 5.59 -21.99 20.30
N PRO A 152 5.07 -23.00 19.58
CA PRO A 152 4.63 -22.84 18.19
C PRO A 152 3.33 -22.03 18.03
N LEU A 153 2.56 -21.79 19.10
CA LEU A 153 1.23 -21.18 19.01
C LEU A 153 1.23 -19.80 18.31
N PRO A 154 2.13 -18.85 18.63
CA PRO A 154 2.08 -17.55 17.98
C PRO A 154 2.29 -17.63 16.47
N GLN A 155 3.15 -18.55 16.01
CA GLN A 155 3.35 -18.79 14.58
C GLN A 155 2.14 -19.46 13.93
N GLN A 156 1.48 -20.39 14.63
CA GLN A 156 0.23 -21.00 14.15
C GLN A 156 -0.90 -19.97 14.01
N LEU A 157 -1.02 -19.04 14.97
CA LEU A 157 -2.00 -17.95 14.95
C LEU A 157 -1.69 -16.92 13.84
N GLU A 158 -0.42 -16.58 13.62
CA GLU A 158 0.01 -15.71 12.51
C GLU A 158 -0.32 -16.36 11.16
N GLN A 159 -0.03 -17.65 10.97
CA GLN A 159 -0.40 -18.39 9.77
C GLN A 159 -1.92 -18.47 9.57
N LEU A 160 -2.71 -18.56 10.65
CA LEU A 160 -4.17 -18.51 10.57
C LEU A 160 -4.64 -17.13 10.10
N ALA A 161 -4.07 -16.05 10.65
CA ALA A 161 -4.37 -14.69 10.19
C ALA A 161 -3.98 -14.49 8.71
N ASP A 162 -2.85 -15.05 8.26
CA ASP A 162 -2.46 -15.03 6.85
C ASP A 162 -3.43 -15.82 5.96
N ARG A 163 -3.98 -16.95 6.42
CA ARG A 163 -5.03 -17.68 5.68
C ARG A 163 -6.33 -16.89 5.61
N MET A 164 -6.74 -16.22 6.70
CA MET A 164 -7.89 -15.31 6.69
C MET A 164 -7.70 -14.19 5.67
N GLN A 165 -6.51 -13.60 5.62
CA GLN A 165 -6.14 -12.57 4.65
C GLN A 165 -6.21 -13.10 3.20
N GLN A 166 -5.67 -14.29 2.95
CA GLN A 166 -5.70 -14.92 1.62
C GLN A 166 -7.14 -15.19 1.17
N CYS A 167 -7.99 -15.69 2.06
CA CYS A 167 -9.43 -15.87 1.79
C CYS A 167 -10.09 -14.54 1.43
N LEU A 168 -9.79 -13.47 2.18
CA LEU A 168 -10.34 -12.14 1.93
C LEU A 168 -9.97 -11.62 0.54
N VAL A 169 -8.69 -11.69 0.16
CA VAL A 169 -8.21 -11.25 -1.16
C VAL A 169 -8.79 -12.10 -2.28
N ALA A 170 -8.87 -13.43 -2.10
CA ALA A 170 -9.37 -14.34 -3.11
C ALA A 170 -10.87 -14.18 -3.41
N GLN A 171 -11.65 -13.75 -2.41
CA GLN A 171 -13.10 -13.58 -2.54
C GLN A 171 -13.53 -12.14 -2.83
N ALA A 172 -12.62 -11.17 -2.73
CA ALA A 172 -12.95 -9.78 -2.96
C ALA A 172 -13.36 -9.48 -4.40
N VAL A 173 -14.32 -8.58 -4.55
CA VAL A 173 -14.87 -8.16 -5.84
C VAL A 173 -14.17 -6.90 -6.35
N SER A 174 -13.90 -5.94 -5.47
CA SER A 174 -13.24 -4.69 -5.87
C SER A 174 -11.76 -4.87 -6.17
N SER A 175 -11.23 -4.11 -7.13
CA SER A 175 -9.80 -4.13 -7.47
C SER A 175 -8.93 -3.59 -6.33
N VAL A 176 -9.48 -2.75 -5.45
CA VAL A 176 -8.76 -2.19 -4.30
C VAL A 176 -8.30 -3.30 -3.36
N VAL A 177 -9.09 -4.36 -3.22
CA VAL A 177 -8.72 -5.50 -2.38
C VAL A 177 -8.07 -6.59 -3.22
N ARG A 178 -8.67 -6.99 -4.36
CA ARG A 178 -8.16 -8.09 -5.19
C ARG A 178 -6.77 -7.79 -5.75
N GLU A 179 -6.55 -6.58 -6.26
CA GLU A 179 -5.28 -6.20 -6.88
C GLU A 179 -4.36 -5.50 -5.88
N ALA A 180 -4.86 -4.47 -5.19
CA ALA A 180 -4.03 -3.61 -4.33
C ALA A 180 -3.80 -4.19 -2.92
N MET A 181 -4.55 -5.22 -2.52
CA MET A 181 -4.50 -5.81 -1.17
C MET A 181 -4.67 -4.79 -0.03
N ASP A 182 -5.55 -3.80 -0.20
CA ASP A 182 -5.87 -2.82 0.84
C ASP A 182 -6.87 -3.42 1.86
N CYS A 183 -6.41 -4.45 2.57
CA CYS A 183 -7.16 -5.15 3.61
C CYS A 183 -6.22 -5.81 4.63
N ALA A 184 -6.75 -6.09 5.82
CA ALA A 184 -6.01 -6.72 6.92
C ALA A 184 -6.91 -7.67 7.72
N ALA A 185 -6.34 -8.73 8.27
CA ALA A 185 -7.00 -9.70 9.16
C ALA A 185 -6.19 -9.93 10.44
N ALA A 186 -6.89 -10.11 11.56
CA ALA A 186 -6.29 -10.22 12.89
C ALA A 186 -7.14 -11.04 13.88
N ILE A 187 -6.48 -11.49 14.95
CA ILE A 187 -7.03 -12.31 16.03
C ILE A 187 -6.79 -11.61 17.36
N PHE A 188 -7.83 -11.55 18.20
CA PHE A 188 -7.83 -10.88 19.48
C PHE A 188 -8.29 -11.82 20.60
N LEU A 189 -7.79 -11.57 21.82
CA LEU A 189 -8.41 -12.11 23.02
C LEU A 189 -9.79 -11.46 23.25
N PRO A 190 -10.68 -12.06 24.08
CA PRO A 190 -12.00 -11.50 24.39
C PRO A 190 -11.96 -10.11 25.03
N ASP A 191 -10.83 -9.74 25.63
CA ASP A 191 -10.59 -8.40 26.20
C ASP A 191 -10.12 -7.36 25.18
N GLY A 192 -9.98 -7.75 23.92
CA GLY A 192 -9.60 -6.86 22.81
C GLY A 192 -8.11 -6.71 22.59
N ARG A 193 -7.24 -7.43 23.31
CA ARG A 193 -5.79 -7.45 23.02
C ARG A 193 -5.49 -8.25 21.76
N LEU A 194 -4.76 -7.65 20.82
CA LEU A 194 -4.29 -8.30 19.60
C LEU A 194 -3.26 -9.37 19.92
N VAL A 195 -3.46 -10.61 19.47
CA VAL A 195 -2.51 -11.72 19.69
C VAL A 195 -1.79 -12.17 18.42
N ALA A 196 -2.40 -11.99 17.25
CA ALA A 196 -1.80 -12.29 15.96
C ALA A 196 -2.48 -11.50 14.86
N GLN A 197 -1.75 -11.23 13.78
CA GLN A 197 -2.26 -10.51 12.61
C GLN A 197 -1.51 -10.93 11.36
N ALA A 198 -2.14 -10.76 10.20
CA ALA A 198 -1.52 -11.05 8.91
C ALA A 198 -0.34 -10.10 8.61
N ARG A 199 0.65 -10.56 7.84
CA ARG A 199 1.83 -9.74 7.48
C ARG A 199 1.60 -8.93 6.20
N THR A 200 0.61 -8.03 6.21
CA THR A 200 0.22 -7.28 5.00
C THR A 200 0.48 -5.78 5.10
N LEU A 201 -0.48 -5.01 5.60
CA LEU A 201 -0.53 -3.56 5.50
C LEU A 201 -0.55 -2.92 6.91
N PRO A 202 0.60 -2.44 7.43
CA PRO A 202 0.69 -1.93 8.80
C PRO A 202 -0.32 -0.82 9.13
N LEU A 203 -0.67 0.02 8.14
CA LEU A 203 -1.65 1.10 8.29
C LEU A 203 -3.02 0.59 8.76
N LEU A 204 -3.48 -0.53 8.19
CA LEU A 204 -4.77 -1.13 8.55
C LEU A 204 -4.64 -2.01 9.80
N LEU A 205 -3.56 -2.79 9.88
CA LEU A 205 -3.26 -3.67 11.01
C LEU A 205 -3.24 -2.91 12.34
N GLY A 206 -2.50 -1.79 12.39
CA GLY A 206 -2.44 -0.95 13.58
C GLY A 206 -3.73 -0.20 13.92
N SER A 207 -4.74 -0.27 13.05
CA SER A 207 -6.06 0.34 13.28
C SER A 207 -7.14 -0.63 13.76
N LEU A 208 -6.88 -1.94 13.69
CA LEU A 208 -7.86 -2.95 14.13
C LEU A 208 -8.03 -2.94 15.66
N SER A 209 -6.96 -2.80 16.45
CA SER A 209 -7.07 -2.79 17.93
C SER A 209 -7.96 -1.65 18.44
N PRO A 210 -7.82 -0.39 17.96
CA PRO A 210 -8.77 0.69 18.28
C PRO A 210 -10.22 0.38 17.88
N ALA A 211 -10.46 -0.19 16.69
CA ALA A 211 -11.80 -0.52 16.21
C ALA A 211 -12.46 -1.62 17.06
N VAL A 212 -11.73 -2.69 17.38
CA VAL A 212 -12.19 -3.77 18.28
C VAL A 212 -12.46 -3.23 19.69
N THR A 213 -11.58 -2.35 20.20
CA THR A 213 -11.79 -1.69 21.49
C THR A 213 -13.08 -0.86 21.52
N GLY A 214 -13.33 -0.06 20.48
CA GLY A 214 -14.54 0.75 20.37
C GLY A 214 -15.81 -0.09 20.24
N LEU A 215 -15.73 -1.21 19.51
CA LEU A 215 -16.81 -2.17 19.40
C LEU A 215 -17.10 -2.86 20.74
N LEU A 216 -16.09 -3.31 21.47
CA LEU A 216 -16.25 -3.96 22.78
C LEU A 216 -16.87 -3.04 23.85
N ARG A 217 -16.73 -1.72 23.70
CA ARG A 217 -17.44 -0.76 24.56
C ARG A 217 -18.95 -0.77 24.32
N ALA A 218 -19.38 -1.00 23.09
CA ALA A 218 -20.80 -1.08 22.72
C ALA A 218 -21.37 -2.48 22.92
N PHE A 219 -20.58 -3.50 22.61
CA PHE A 219 -20.95 -4.93 22.68
C PHE A 219 -19.86 -5.68 23.44
N PRO A 220 -19.93 -5.80 24.78
CA PRO A 220 -18.95 -6.57 25.54
C PRO A 220 -18.91 -8.02 25.06
N ALA A 221 -17.72 -8.63 25.01
CA ALA A 221 -17.55 -10.01 24.53
C ALA A 221 -18.46 -11.03 25.26
N SER A 222 -18.73 -10.81 26.55
CA SER A 222 -19.64 -11.65 27.35
C SER A 222 -21.11 -11.63 26.90
N THR A 223 -21.49 -10.66 26.06
CA THR A 223 -22.85 -10.51 25.51
C THR A 223 -22.98 -11.03 24.08
N MET A 224 -21.85 -11.35 23.43
CA MET A 224 -21.84 -11.85 22.06
C MET A 224 -22.15 -13.34 22.02
N VAL A 225 -22.78 -13.79 20.93
CA VAL A 225 -23.08 -15.20 20.69
C VAL A 225 -22.50 -15.69 19.37
N ASP A 226 -22.38 -17.01 19.22
CA ASP A 226 -21.87 -17.60 17.99
C ASP A 226 -22.73 -17.23 16.77
N GLY A 227 -22.07 -17.01 15.64
CA GLY A 227 -22.69 -16.57 14.40
C GLY A 227 -23.02 -15.08 14.33
N ASP A 228 -22.84 -14.29 15.40
CA ASP A 228 -22.95 -12.84 15.29
C ASP A 228 -21.78 -12.23 14.50
N GLY A 229 -22.02 -11.07 13.91
CA GLY A 229 -21.00 -10.27 13.23
C GLY A 229 -21.31 -8.78 13.37
N TYR A 230 -20.29 -8.00 13.72
CA TYR A 230 -20.42 -6.61 14.11
C TYR A 230 -19.60 -5.72 13.19
N LEU A 231 -20.22 -4.65 12.65
CA LEU A 231 -19.65 -3.76 11.66
C LEU A 231 -19.42 -2.36 12.25
N LEU A 232 -18.33 -1.71 11.88
CA LEU A 232 -18.12 -0.26 12.07
C LEU A 232 -17.18 0.34 11.01
N ASN A 233 -17.27 1.66 10.82
CA ASN A 233 -16.21 2.47 10.21
C ASN A 233 -16.02 3.83 10.92
N ASP A 234 -16.81 4.14 11.95
CA ASP A 234 -16.85 5.45 12.58
C ASP A 234 -15.52 5.81 13.28
N PRO A 235 -14.83 6.89 12.85
CA PRO A 235 -13.54 7.30 13.42
C PRO A 235 -13.57 7.63 14.92
N TRP A 236 -14.71 8.07 15.46
CA TRP A 236 -14.85 8.35 16.91
C TRP A 236 -15.18 7.11 17.75
N HIS A 237 -15.44 5.97 17.09
CA HIS A 237 -15.62 4.67 17.71
C HIS A 237 -14.49 3.69 17.38
N GLY A 238 -13.31 4.21 16.98
CA GLY A 238 -12.11 3.40 16.72
C GLY A 238 -11.82 3.11 15.26
N GLY A 239 -12.72 3.49 14.33
CA GLY A 239 -12.42 3.50 12.90
C GLY A 239 -11.32 4.52 12.53
N THR A 240 -10.91 4.51 11.26
CA THR A 240 -9.86 5.43 10.78
C THR A 240 -10.39 6.49 9.81
N HIS A 241 -11.14 6.05 8.81
CA HIS A 241 -11.89 6.86 7.85
C HIS A 241 -13.05 6.01 7.30
N LEU A 242 -13.99 6.62 6.59
CA LEU A 242 -15.24 5.94 6.24
C LEU A 242 -15.12 4.80 5.23
N PRO A 243 -14.19 4.82 4.24
CA PRO A 243 -14.04 3.68 3.33
C PRO A 243 -13.54 2.39 4.00
N ASP A 244 -12.84 2.46 5.14
CA ASP A 244 -12.35 1.27 5.84
C ASP A 244 -13.46 0.71 6.75
N LEU A 245 -14.09 -0.39 6.34
CA LEU A 245 -15.10 -1.06 7.15
C LEU A 245 -14.46 -2.23 7.89
N THR A 246 -14.58 -2.21 9.22
CA THR A 246 -14.13 -3.29 10.10
C THR A 246 -15.30 -4.19 10.46
N LEU A 247 -15.13 -5.49 10.19
CA LEU A 247 -16.05 -6.54 10.62
C LEU A 247 -15.37 -7.39 11.70
N VAL A 248 -16.10 -7.68 12.78
CA VAL A 248 -15.64 -8.49 13.90
C VAL A 248 -16.62 -9.63 14.18
N ARG A 249 -16.11 -10.83 14.42
CA ARG A 249 -16.91 -12.02 14.76
C ARG A 249 -16.34 -12.68 16.03
N PRO A 250 -17.18 -13.05 17.02
CA PRO A 250 -16.76 -13.83 18.17
C PRO A 250 -16.45 -15.27 17.78
N VAL A 251 -15.47 -15.86 18.45
CA VAL A 251 -15.15 -17.29 18.38
C VAL A 251 -15.61 -17.94 19.68
N CYS A 252 -16.55 -18.88 19.59
CA CYS A 252 -17.19 -19.49 20.74
C CYS A 252 -16.77 -20.97 20.90
N VAL A 253 -16.40 -21.35 22.12
CA VAL A 253 -16.13 -22.75 22.51
C VAL A 253 -16.82 -23.04 23.83
N GLY A 254 -17.60 -24.13 23.89
CA GLY A 254 -18.37 -24.46 25.10
C GLY A 254 -19.40 -23.40 25.51
N GLY A 255 -19.93 -22.62 24.54
CA GLY A 255 -20.87 -21.53 24.80
C GLY A 255 -20.24 -20.22 25.31
N MET A 256 -18.90 -20.15 25.38
CA MET A 256 -18.17 -18.97 25.84
C MET A 256 -17.35 -18.36 24.70
N VAL A 257 -17.27 -17.03 24.65
CA VAL A 257 -16.37 -16.33 23.73
C VAL A 257 -14.93 -16.48 24.21
N VAL A 258 -14.10 -17.13 23.39
CA VAL A 258 -12.69 -17.41 23.72
C VAL A 258 -11.71 -16.53 22.95
N ALA A 259 -12.13 -15.96 21.82
CA ALA A 259 -11.37 -15.03 21.01
C ALA A 259 -12.32 -14.21 20.11
N LEU A 260 -11.77 -13.19 19.45
CA LEU A 260 -12.43 -12.46 18.36
C LEU A 260 -11.56 -12.56 17.12
N VAL A 261 -12.19 -12.75 15.97
CA VAL A 261 -11.54 -12.57 14.66
C VAL A 261 -12.07 -11.29 14.04
N ALA A 262 -11.17 -10.48 13.48
CA ALA A 262 -11.53 -9.23 12.85
C ALA A 262 -10.80 -9.06 11.52
N CYS A 263 -11.46 -8.37 10.60
CA CYS A 263 -10.84 -7.93 9.36
C CYS A 263 -11.33 -6.53 9.01
N VAL A 264 -10.51 -5.80 8.28
CA VAL A 264 -10.83 -4.52 7.68
C VAL A 264 -10.49 -4.58 6.21
N LEU A 265 -11.32 -3.98 5.37
CA LEU A 265 -10.96 -3.71 3.98
C LEU A 265 -11.40 -2.32 3.58
N HIS A 266 -10.69 -1.77 2.60
CA HIS A 266 -11.05 -0.51 1.98
C HIS A 266 -12.14 -0.73 0.92
N HIS A 267 -13.36 -0.33 1.23
CA HIS A 267 -14.46 -0.35 0.28
C HIS A 267 -14.28 0.75 -0.76
N GLN A 268 -14.46 0.39 -2.02
CA GLN A 268 -14.23 1.30 -3.13
C GLN A 268 -15.13 2.54 -3.11
N ASP A 269 -16.37 2.43 -2.64
CA ASP A 269 -17.28 3.57 -2.49
C ASP A 269 -18.30 3.31 -1.38
N VAL A 270 -18.40 4.27 -0.45
CA VAL A 270 -19.37 4.31 0.65
C VAL A 270 -20.17 5.63 0.63
N GLY A 271 -20.27 6.29 -0.54
CA GLY A 271 -20.97 7.57 -0.72
C GLY A 271 -20.08 8.80 -0.54
N GLY A 272 -20.65 9.90 -0.04
CA GLY A 272 -19.95 11.19 0.16
C GLY A 272 -20.06 12.10 -1.05
N ILE A 273 -19.34 13.24 -1.06
CA ILE A 273 -19.45 14.25 -2.13
C ILE A 273 -18.69 13.90 -3.41
N THR A 274 -17.72 12.97 -3.33
CA THR A 274 -16.84 12.58 -4.44
C THR A 274 -16.94 11.08 -4.69
N PRO A 275 -16.97 10.62 -5.96
CA PRO A 275 -16.83 9.21 -6.29
C PRO A 275 -15.58 8.59 -5.66
N GLY A 276 -15.70 7.34 -5.22
CA GLY A 276 -14.60 6.66 -4.53
C GLY A 276 -14.53 6.96 -3.03
N SER A 277 -15.41 7.84 -2.53
CA SER A 277 -15.38 8.31 -1.14
C SER A 277 -14.01 8.86 -0.75
N VAL A 278 -13.33 9.56 -1.67
CA VAL A 278 -11.99 10.13 -1.46
C VAL A 278 -11.91 11.64 -1.74
N PRO A 279 -12.76 12.48 -1.13
CA PRO A 279 -12.73 13.92 -1.35
C PRO A 279 -11.41 14.54 -0.87
N THR A 280 -10.84 15.45 -1.66
CA THR A 280 -9.63 16.21 -1.29
C THR A 280 -9.93 17.50 -0.53
N ASP A 281 -11.20 17.89 -0.47
CA ASP A 281 -11.69 19.19 0.01
C ASP A 281 -12.92 19.04 0.92
N ALA A 282 -13.14 17.84 1.46
CA ALA A 282 -14.17 17.65 2.48
C ALA A 282 -13.82 18.46 3.73
N THR A 283 -14.83 19.08 4.31
CA THR A 283 -14.75 19.97 5.49
C THR A 283 -15.44 19.41 6.72
N SER A 284 -16.18 18.33 6.55
CA SER A 284 -16.81 17.58 7.62
C SER A 284 -16.90 16.11 7.26
N ILE A 285 -16.93 15.24 8.26
CA ILE A 285 -17.07 13.79 8.06
C ILE A 285 -18.30 13.41 7.21
N GLN A 286 -19.39 14.17 7.29
CA GLN A 286 -20.62 13.90 6.53
C GLN A 286 -20.41 14.02 5.02
N GLN A 287 -19.39 14.76 4.58
CA GLN A 287 -19.04 14.88 3.16
C GLN A 287 -18.22 13.67 2.66
N GLU A 288 -17.74 12.81 3.54
CA GLU A 288 -16.81 11.72 3.19
C GLU A 288 -17.51 10.40 2.86
N GLY A 289 -18.78 10.22 3.27
CA GLY A 289 -19.48 8.95 3.10
C GLY A 289 -20.43 8.59 4.23
N LEU A 290 -20.95 7.37 4.15
CA LEU A 290 -21.78 6.79 5.18
C LEU A 290 -20.94 6.43 6.41
N ARG A 291 -21.26 7.06 7.55
CA ARG A 291 -20.66 6.74 8.84
C ARG A 291 -21.50 5.71 9.59
N ILE A 292 -20.87 4.62 9.97
CA ILE A 292 -21.44 3.43 10.58
C ILE A 292 -20.84 3.30 11.99
N PRO A 293 -21.59 3.66 13.05
CA PRO A 293 -21.18 3.35 14.42
C PRO A 293 -21.19 1.82 14.63
N PRO A 294 -20.64 1.30 15.74
CA PRO A 294 -20.72 -0.13 16.04
C PRO A 294 -22.16 -0.64 15.99
N ILE A 295 -22.44 -1.57 15.08
CA ILE A 295 -23.76 -2.20 14.90
C ILE A 295 -23.64 -3.69 14.57
N PRO A 296 -24.62 -4.53 14.94
CA PRO A 296 -24.71 -5.89 14.42
C PRO A 296 -25.09 -5.87 12.94
N LEU A 297 -24.33 -6.61 12.12
CA LEU A 297 -24.62 -6.87 10.71
C LEU A 297 -25.10 -8.31 10.48
N TYR A 298 -24.59 -9.25 11.26
CA TYR A 298 -25.02 -10.65 11.25
C TYR A 298 -25.55 -11.04 12.61
N ARG A 299 -26.64 -11.82 12.64
CA ARG A 299 -27.17 -12.46 13.84
C ARG A 299 -27.36 -13.94 13.60
N ALA A 300 -26.74 -14.79 14.42
CA ALA A 300 -26.80 -16.25 14.25
C ALA A 300 -26.49 -16.72 12.82
N GLY A 301 -25.51 -16.07 12.17
CA GLY A 301 -25.08 -16.35 10.80
C GLY A 301 -25.96 -15.74 9.70
N VAL A 302 -27.03 -15.01 10.05
CA VAL A 302 -27.96 -14.41 9.09
C VAL A 302 -27.66 -12.91 8.94
N LEU A 303 -27.45 -12.48 7.69
CA LEU A 303 -27.24 -11.09 7.31
C LEU A 303 -28.50 -10.24 7.56
N ASP A 304 -28.33 -9.04 8.14
CA ASP A 304 -29.39 -8.05 8.28
C ASP A 304 -29.71 -7.40 6.92
N ALA A 305 -30.72 -7.95 6.24
CA ALA A 305 -31.13 -7.48 4.92
C ALA A 305 -31.62 -6.01 4.90
N PRO A 306 -32.40 -5.51 5.89
CA PRO A 306 -32.68 -4.07 6.00
C PRO A 306 -31.44 -3.18 6.03
N LEU A 307 -30.44 -3.52 6.85
CA LEU A 307 -29.20 -2.76 6.93
C LEU A 307 -28.42 -2.84 5.61
N MET A 308 -28.31 -4.01 5.00
CA MET A 308 -27.66 -4.16 3.69
C MET A 308 -28.33 -3.29 2.62
N ARG A 309 -29.67 -3.21 2.60
CA ARG A 309 -30.39 -2.29 1.68
C ARG A 309 -29.99 -0.84 1.89
N LEU A 310 -29.81 -0.39 3.13
CA LEU A 310 -29.35 0.97 3.45
C LEU A 310 -27.91 1.20 2.97
N LEU A 311 -27.00 0.26 3.22
CA LEU A 311 -25.61 0.35 2.77
C LEU A 311 -25.52 0.46 1.24
N ARG A 312 -26.22 -0.45 0.52
CA ARG A 312 -26.28 -0.44 -0.95
C ARG A 312 -26.83 0.87 -1.51
N ALA A 313 -27.87 1.44 -0.88
CA ALA A 313 -28.47 2.70 -1.35
C ALA A 313 -27.54 3.91 -1.27
N ASN A 314 -26.47 3.84 -0.46
CA ASN A 314 -25.52 4.93 -0.25
C ASN A 314 -24.18 4.73 -0.97
N SER A 315 -24.03 3.69 -1.79
CA SER A 315 -22.83 3.43 -2.58
C SER A 315 -23.09 3.61 -4.08
N ARG A 316 -22.11 4.17 -4.78
CA ARG A 316 -22.09 4.22 -6.25
C ARG A 316 -21.73 2.88 -6.88
N MET A 317 -21.15 1.97 -6.09
CA MET A 317 -20.74 0.61 -6.49
C MET A 317 -21.35 -0.42 -5.52
N PRO A 318 -22.69 -0.53 -5.46
CA PRO A 318 -23.36 -1.34 -4.44
C PRO A 318 -23.02 -2.83 -4.51
N ASP A 319 -22.78 -3.36 -5.70
CA ASP A 319 -22.41 -4.77 -5.89
C ASP A 319 -20.98 -5.07 -5.41
N ASN A 320 -20.06 -4.11 -5.58
CA ASN A 320 -18.72 -4.22 -4.97
C ASN A 320 -18.82 -4.15 -3.45
N LEU A 321 -19.63 -3.24 -2.91
CA LEU A 321 -19.82 -3.12 -1.46
C LEU A 321 -20.37 -4.40 -0.85
N GLU A 322 -21.44 -4.97 -1.42
CA GLU A 322 -22.03 -6.22 -0.91
C GLU A 322 -21.07 -7.40 -1.08
N GLY A 323 -20.43 -7.52 -2.26
CA GLY A 323 -19.47 -8.60 -2.53
C GLY A 323 -18.27 -8.56 -1.58
N ASP A 324 -17.72 -7.39 -1.30
CA ASP A 324 -16.60 -7.24 -0.39
C ASP A 324 -17.01 -7.50 1.09
N LEU A 325 -18.23 -7.09 1.51
CA LEU A 325 -18.77 -7.46 2.83
C LEU A 325 -18.98 -8.98 2.97
N ALA A 326 -19.39 -9.65 1.89
CA ALA A 326 -19.48 -11.10 1.85
C ALA A 326 -18.09 -11.76 1.95
N ALA A 327 -17.07 -11.20 1.30
CA ALA A 327 -15.69 -11.66 1.40
C ALA A 327 -15.14 -11.53 2.84
N GLN A 328 -15.46 -10.44 3.55
CA GLN A 328 -15.16 -10.31 4.99
C GLN A 328 -15.78 -11.43 5.78
N TRP A 329 -17.08 -11.65 5.59
CA TRP A 329 -17.80 -12.68 6.33
C TRP A 329 -17.22 -14.07 6.10
N ALA A 330 -16.89 -14.42 4.85
CA ALA A 330 -16.27 -15.69 4.52
C ALA A 330 -14.90 -15.87 5.19
N SER A 331 -14.06 -14.82 5.16
CA SER A 331 -12.76 -14.81 5.85
C SER A 331 -12.90 -15.02 7.36
N LEU A 332 -13.82 -14.30 8.01
CA LEU A 332 -14.07 -14.43 9.44
C LEU A 332 -14.72 -15.76 9.82
N ALA A 333 -15.60 -16.30 8.99
CA ALA A 333 -16.23 -17.61 9.22
C ALA A 333 -15.20 -18.74 9.15
N GLN A 334 -14.29 -18.69 8.18
CA GLN A 334 -13.14 -19.61 8.11
C GLN A 334 -12.26 -19.46 9.35
N GLY A 335 -11.84 -18.24 9.67
CA GLY A 335 -10.99 -17.94 10.82
C GLY A 335 -11.59 -18.40 12.15
N ALA A 336 -12.88 -18.15 12.37
CA ALA A 336 -13.58 -18.58 13.57
C ALA A 336 -13.66 -20.11 13.70
N THR A 337 -13.88 -20.82 12.59
CA THR A 337 -13.95 -22.29 12.56
C THR A 337 -12.58 -22.90 12.90
N GLU A 338 -11.52 -22.45 12.21
CA GLU A 338 -10.16 -22.94 12.46
C GLU A 338 -9.66 -22.59 13.86
N LEU A 339 -9.95 -21.39 14.37
CA LEU A 339 -9.54 -20.97 15.70
C LEU A 339 -10.29 -21.74 16.80
N ALA A 340 -11.59 -21.99 16.63
CA ALA A 340 -12.36 -22.80 17.58
C ALA A 340 -11.81 -24.24 17.66
N ALA A 341 -11.45 -24.82 16.52
CA ALA A 341 -10.82 -26.15 16.48
C ALA A 341 -9.47 -26.16 17.22
N LEU A 342 -8.62 -25.16 16.97
CA LEU A 342 -7.35 -24.99 17.68
C LEU A 342 -7.56 -24.87 19.19
N TRP A 343 -8.55 -24.07 19.61
CA TRP A 343 -8.87 -23.85 21.02
C TRP A 343 -9.41 -25.09 21.74
N GLN A 344 -10.02 -26.01 20.99
CA GLN A 344 -10.49 -27.30 21.51
C GLN A 344 -9.37 -28.35 21.58
N SER A 345 -8.41 -28.31 20.65
CA SER A 345 -7.34 -29.31 20.57
C SER A 345 -6.14 -28.99 21.45
N GLU A 346 -5.88 -27.71 21.71
CA GLU A 346 -4.70 -27.24 22.43
C GLU A 346 -5.02 -26.90 23.89
N HIS A 347 -4.09 -27.19 24.79
CA HIS A 347 -4.22 -26.82 26.20
C HIS A 347 -3.80 -25.37 26.44
N ASP A 348 -4.56 -24.64 27.27
CA ASP A 348 -4.25 -23.28 27.77
C ASP A 348 -3.86 -22.27 26.68
N VAL A 349 -4.62 -22.23 25.58
CA VAL A 349 -4.37 -21.28 24.48
C VAL A 349 -4.38 -19.82 24.96
N ALA A 350 -5.27 -19.48 25.90
CA ALA A 350 -5.34 -18.14 26.49
C ALA A 350 -4.06 -17.78 27.25
N GLY A 351 -3.58 -18.64 28.15
CA GLY A 351 -2.36 -18.40 28.92
C GLY A 351 -1.12 -18.27 28.03
N ARG A 352 -1.04 -19.11 26.98
CA ARG A 352 0.04 -19.04 25.97
C ARG A 352 0.00 -17.74 25.15
N CYS A 353 -1.20 -17.26 24.78
CA CYS A 353 -1.35 -15.94 24.16
C CYS A 353 -0.86 -14.81 25.07
N VAL A 354 -1.19 -14.86 26.36
CA VAL A 354 -0.72 -13.88 27.35
C VAL A 354 0.80 -13.94 27.52
N ALA A 355 1.40 -15.13 27.51
CA ALA A 355 2.85 -15.29 27.54
C ALA A 355 3.53 -14.70 26.28
N ALA A 356 2.93 -14.88 25.09
CA ALA A 356 3.44 -14.30 23.85
C ALA A 356 3.37 -12.76 23.83
N LEU A 357 2.33 -12.18 24.43
CA LEU A 357 2.23 -10.73 24.67
C LEU A 357 3.38 -10.26 25.57
N ALA A 358 3.60 -10.93 26.71
CA ALA A 358 4.67 -10.58 27.65
C ALA A 358 6.07 -10.71 27.03
N ALA A 359 6.30 -11.73 26.20
CA ALA A 359 7.56 -11.92 25.48
C ALA A 359 7.83 -10.77 24.49
N SER A 360 6.79 -10.31 23.79
CA SER A 360 6.89 -9.20 22.84
C SER A 360 7.09 -7.86 23.54
N GLU A 361 6.46 -7.66 24.71
CA GLU A 361 6.74 -6.53 25.61
C GLU A 361 8.20 -6.52 26.07
N ALA A 362 8.72 -7.67 26.54
CA ALA A 362 10.10 -7.78 27.00
C ALA A 362 11.10 -7.47 25.88
N ALA A 363 10.83 -7.91 24.65
CA ALA A 363 11.67 -7.62 23.49
C ALA A 363 11.70 -6.11 23.16
N ALA A 364 10.55 -5.44 23.19
CA ALA A 364 10.47 -4.00 22.97
C ALA A 364 11.17 -3.20 24.09
N ARG A 365 10.98 -3.60 25.36
CA ARG A 365 11.69 -3.02 26.52
C ARG A 365 13.21 -3.16 26.40
N ALA A 366 13.69 -4.32 25.97
CA ALA A 366 15.12 -4.55 25.77
C ALA A 366 15.71 -3.65 24.67
N ALA A 367 15.00 -3.48 23.55
CA ALA A 367 15.42 -2.58 22.47
C ALA A 367 15.48 -1.12 22.94
N LEU A 368 14.48 -0.67 23.72
CA LEU A 368 14.49 0.65 24.33
C LEU A 368 15.65 0.79 25.33
N ALA A 369 15.87 -0.17 26.22
CA ALA A 369 16.95 -0.13 27.19
C ALA A 369 18.35 -0.01 26.55
N ALA A 370 18.54 -0.59 25.36
CA ALA A 370 19.80 -0.51 24.61
C ALA A 370 20.05 0.85 23.94
N ALA A 371 19.01 1.65 23.69
CA ALA A 371 19.16 3.00 23.16
C ALA A 371 19.63 3.98 24.25
N PRO A 372 20.24 5.12 23.90
CA PRO A 372 20.55 6.17 24.88
C PRO A 372 19.29 6.88 25.42
N ASP A 373 19.36 7.34 26.67
CA ASP A 373 18.35 8.23 27.24
C ASP A 373 18.46 9.63 26.64
N GLY A 374 17.33 10.24 26.33
CA GLY A 374 17.28 11.56 25.72
C GLY A 374 15.91 11.94 25.20
N ASP A 375 15.83 13.19 24.73
CA ASP A 375 14.66 13.75 24.05
C ASP A 375 15.04 13.99 22.60
N TYR A 376 14.35 13.29 21.70
CA TYR A 376 14.67 13.30 20.28
C TYR A 376 13.50 13.89 19.51
N ALA A 377 13.72 15.05 18.89
CA ALA A 377 12.69 15.78 18.16
C ALA A 377 12.87 15.66 16.64
N PHE A 378 11.76 15.67 15.92
CA PHE A 378 11.72 15.73 14.46
C PHE A 378 10.47 16.48 13.99
N GLU A 379 10.61 17.26 12.92
CA GLU A 379 9.51 17.97 12.28
C GLU A 379 9.46 17.65 10.78
N ASP A 380 8.23 17.56 10.26
CA ASP A 380 7.90 17.39 8.84
C ASP A 380 6.58 18.13 8.56
N ALA A 381 6.13 18.18 7.31
CA ALA A 381 4.84 18.80 6.98
C ALA A 381 4.20 18.20 5.72
N LEU A 382 2.87 18.18 5.69
CA LEU A 382 2.10 17.98 4.46
C LEU A 382 2.12 19.27 3.63
N ASP A 383 1.89 19.18 2.32
CA ASP A 383 1.86 20.37 1.44
C ASP A 383 0.70 21.32 1.74
N GLY A 384 -0.37 20.80 2.36
CA GLY A 384 -1.54 21.57 2.76
C GLY A 384 -2.75 20.71 3.09
N ASP A 385 -3.85 21.36 3.49
CA ASP A 385 -5.08 20.67 3.89
C ASP A 385 -6.03 20.36 2.73
N GLY A 386 -5.72 20.81 1.51
CA GLY A 386 -6.56 20.64 0.32
C GLY A 386 -7.53 21.80 0.05
N LEU A 387 -7.65 22.75 0.97
CA LEU A 387 -8.39 24.01 0.78
C LEU A 387 -7.44 25.20 0.62
N GLY A 388 -6.22 25.10 1.15
CA GLY A 388 -5.15 26.07 1.00
C GLY A 388 -3.79 25.41 0.71
N ALA A 389 -2.80 26.24 0.45
CA ALA A 389 -1.42 25.84 0.16
C ALA A 389 -0.46 25.98 1.35
N ALA A 390 -0.98 26.34 2.54
CA ALA A 390 -0.16 26.43 3.74
C ALA A 390 0.18 25.01 4.22
N PRO A 391 1.47 24.67 4.41
CA PRO A 391 1.87 23.37 4.91
C PRO A 391 1.24 23.06 6.28
N VAL A 392 0.92 21.80 6.51
CA VAL A 392 0.36 21.33 7.79
C VAL A 392 1.45 20.58 8.54
N ARG A 393 1.95 21.16 9.64
CA ARG A 393 3.14 20.69 10.34
C ARG A 393 2.84 19.53 11.28
N VAL A 394 3.74 18.55 11.21
CA VAL A 394 3.84 17.41 12.10
C VAL A 394 5.06 17.60 12.99
N SER A 395 4.88 17.46 14.30
CA SER A 395 5.94 17.59 15.29
C SER A 395 5.93 16.37 16.21
N VAL A 396 7.08 15.70 16.30
CA VAL A 396 7.29 14.48 17.09
C VAL A 396 8.43 14.72 18.06
N CYS A 397 8.22 14.36 19.33
CA CYS A 397 9.30 14.22 20.31
C CYS A 397 9.22 12.84 20.98
N ILE A 398 10.30 12.07 20.90
CA ILE A 398 10.46 10.81 21.63
C ILE A 398 11.27 11.08 22.89
N ARG A 399 10.63 10.98 24.06
CA ARG A 399 11.31 11.04 25.37
C ARG A 399 11.62 9.63 25.84
N LYS A 400 12.86 9.21 25.64
CA LYS A 400 13.34 7.86 25.96
C LYS A 400 13.99 7.88 27.34
N ARG A 401 13.51 7.04 28.27
CA ARG A 401 14.06 6.86 29.62
C ARG A 401 14.08 5.38 30.00
N GLY A 402 15.27 4.84 30.29
CA GLY A 402 15.42 3.42 30.61
C GLY A 402 14.82 2.51 29.53
N ASP A 403 13.84 1.69 29.92
CA ASP A 403 13.13 0.73 29.06
C ASP A 403 11.76 1.23 28.55
N ARG A 404 11.49 2.55 28.65
CA ARG A 404 10.22 3.19 28.26
C ARG A 404 10.46 4.38 27.33
N ALA A 405 9.46 4.68 26.51
CA ALA A 405 9.45 5.87 25.68
C ALA A 405 8.07 6.55 25.65
N GLU A 406 8.06 7.85 25.84
CA GLU A 406 6.88 8.69 25.60
C GLU A 406 6.98 9.28 24.19
N LEU A 407 5.92 9.08 23.39
CA LEU A 407 5.76 9.61 22.05
C LEU A 407 4.86 10.84 22.14
N ASP A 408 5.44 12.02 22.04
CA ASP A 408 4.72 13.29 22.17
C ASP A 408 4.46 13.91 20.81
N LEU A 409 3.18 14.00 20.47
CA LEU A 409 2.64 14.61 19.26
C LEU A 409 1.86 15.89 19.55
N THR A 410 1.90 16.40 20.80
CA THR A 410 1.11 17.57 21.22
C THR A 410 1.47 18.86 20.47
N GLY A 411 2.70 18.92 19.92
CA GLY A 411 3.21 20.01 19.09
C GLY A 411 2.72 19.99 17.64
N CYS A 412 1.96 18.99 17.19
CA CYS A 412 1.31 18.99 15.88
C CYS A 412 0.28 20.11 15.75
N ASP A 413 0.07 20.57 14.52
CA ASP A 413 -0.84 21.67 14.23
C ASP A 413 -2.29 21.39 14.65
N ASP A 414 -3.05 22.47 14.79
CA ASP A 414 -4.49 22.44 15.03
C ASP A 414 -5.21 21.66 13.93
N GLN A 415 -6.33 21.03 14.31
CA GLN A 415 -7.24 20.40 13.37
C GLN A 415 -7.50 21.34 12.19
N THR A 416 -7.30 20.81 10.99
CA THR A 416 -7.52 21.54 9.75
C THR A 416 -8.98 21.51 9.35
N ARG A 417 -9.36 22.47 8.48
CA ARG A 417 -10.68 22.44 7.86
C ARG A 417 -10.77 21.34 6.80
N GLY A 418 -9.71 21.12 6.03
CA GLY A 418 -9.67 20.05 5.02
C GLY A 418 -9.55 18.63 5.61
N PRO A 419 -9.53 17.59 4.76
CA PRO A 419 -9.68 16.20 5.20
C PRO A 419 -8.38 15.54 5.68
N VAL A 420 -7.33 16.30 5.99
CA VAL A 420 -5.99 15.77 6.32
C VAL A 420 -5.81 15.45 7.81
N ASN A 421 -6.89 15.39 8.57
CA ASN A 421 -6.84 15.01 9.99
C ASN A 421 -6.81 13.49 10.13
N ALA A 422 -6.16 12.96 11.16
CA ALA A 422 -6.10 11.53 11.48
C ALA A 422 -6.80 11.26 12.82
N SER A 423 -7.78 10.36 12.84
CA SER A 423 -8.36 9.89 14.09
C SER A 423 -7.29 9.23 14.98
N ARG A 424 -7.55 9.17 16.28
CA ARG A 424 -6.66 8.47 17.21
C ARG A 424 -6.37 7.02 16.78
N GLY A 425 -7.38 6.34 16.22
CA GLY A 425 -7.22 4.98 15.68
C GLY A 425 -6.24 4.92 14.51
N ALA A 426 -6.23 5.93 13.65
CA ALA A 426 -5.26 6.03 12.56
C ALA A 426 -3.84 6.36 13.06
N VAL A 427 -3.70 7.24 14.06
CA VAL A 427 -2.40 7.59 14.65
C VAL A 427 -1.75 6.39 15.34
N GLN A 428 -2.56 5.52 15.96
CA GLN A 428 -2.09 4.28 16.58
C GLN A 428 -1.33 3.39 15.58
N ALA A 429 -1.65 3.43 14.29
CA ALA A 429 -0.94 2.64 13.29
C ALA A 429 0.53 3.07 13.10
N ALA A 430 0.83 4.37 13.20
CA ALA A 430 2.22 4.85 13.17
C ALA A 430 2.98 4.41 14.44
N VAL A 431 2.32 4.42 15.60
CA VAL A 431 2.90 3.95 16.87
C VAL A 431 3.16 2.44 16.84
N ALA A 432 2.21 1.64 16.34
CA ALA A 432 2.37 0.20 16.17
C ALA A 432 3.49 -0.15 15.19
N TYR A 433 3.63 0.61 14.10
CA TYR A 433 4.76 0.46 13.19
C TYR A 433 6.10 0.72 13.90
N PHE A 434 6.21 1.80 14.65
CA PHE A 434 7.41 2.12 15.43
C PHE A 434 7.72 1.04 16.48
N ALA A 435 6.72 0.59 17.23
CA ALA A 435 6.87 -0.50 18.21
C ALA A 435 7.39 -1.79 17.57
N ARG A 436 6.84 -2.15 16.41
CA ARG A 436 7.23 -3.35 15.68
C ARG A 436 8.65 -3.28 15.15
N MET A 437 9.08 -2.09 14.72
CA MET A 437 10.45 -1.83 14.30
C MET A 437 11.46 -2.04 15.45
N LEU A 438 11.11 -1.65 16.69
CA LEU A 438 11.98 -1.85 17.85
C LEU A 438 12.23 -3.35 18.14
N ALA A 439 11.21 -4.19 17.92
CA ALA A 439 11.28 -5.62 18.19
C ALA A 439 10.89 -6.45 16.97
N PRO A 440 11.68 -6.45 15.88
CA PRO A 440 11.28 -7.04 14.59
C PRO A 440 11.20 -8.57 14.63
N ARG A 441 11.85 -9.21 15.61
CA ARG A 441 11.83 -10.66 15.83
C ARG A 441 10.73 -11.15 16.78
N ALA A 442 10.05 -10.25 17.49
CA ALA A 442 8.93 -10.61 18.36
C ALA A 442 7.70 -11.07 17.54
N ALA A 443 6.68 -11.60 18.19
CA ALA A 443 5.40 -11.85 17.53
C ALA A 443 4.70 -10.53 17.19
N CYS A 444 3.90 -10.51 16.12
CA CYS A 444 3.12 -9.34 15.70
C CYS A 444 1.87 -9.16 16.61
N ASN A 445 2.05 -8.63 17.83
CA ASN A 445 0.97 -8.47 18.81
C ASN A 445 1.09 -7.18 19.64
N ASP A 446 0.05 -6.89 20.44
CA ASP A 446 -0.04 -5.66 21.24
C ASP A 446 1.04 -5.55 22.35
N GLY A 447 1.75 -6.63 22.68
CA GLY A 447 2.78 -6.62 23.72
C GLY A 447 3.88 -5.60 23.43
N SER A 448 4.26 -5.46 22.16
CA SER A 448 5.30 -4.49 21.73
C SER A 448 4.93 -3.02 21.99
N LEU A 449 3.65 -2.70 22.15
CA LEU A 449 3.15 -1.36 22.44
C LEU A 449 3.24 -0.99 23.92
N ALA A 450 3.27 -1.97 24.83
CA ALA A 450 3.19 -1.77 26.28
C ALA A 450 4.26 -0.82 26.89
N PRO A 451 5.51 -0.72 26.39
CA PRO A 451 6.48 0.23 26.92
C PRO A 451 6.36 1.64 26.34
N LEU A 452 5.39 1.89 25.45
CA LEU A 452 5.19 3.18 24.78
C LEU A 452 3.97 3.91 25.34
N THR A 453 4.10 5.21 25.58
CA THR A 453 2.97 6.09 25.94
C THR A 453 2.78 7.13 24.84
N LEU A 454 1.56 7.26 24.30
CA LEU A 454 1.24 8.26 23.28
C LEU A 454 0.57 9.49 23.91
N HIS A 455 1.13 10.67 23.65
CA HIS A 455 0.55 11.96 24.02
C HIS A 455 0.10 12.72 22.77
N THR A 456 -1.17 13.14 22.76
CA THR A 456 -1.76 13.98 21.71
C THR A 456 -2.52 15.14 22.37
N ARG A 457 -2.81 16.17 21.57
CA ARG A 457 -3.63 17.31 21.99
C ARG A 457 -4.99 17.23 21.30
N HIS A 458 -6.08 17.18 22.07
CA HIS A 458 -7.43 17.19 21.49
C HIS A 458 -7.67 18.47 20.66
N GLY A 459 -8.32 18.33 19.51
CA GLY A 459 -8.49 19.40 18.53
C GLY A 459 -7.27 19.66 17.65
N SER A 460 -6.28 18.76 17.64
CA SER A 460 -5.15 18.78 16.70
C SER A 460 -5.42 17.87 15.49
N ILE A 461 -4.55 17.94 14.47
CA ILE A 461 -4.61 17.03 13.32
C ILE A 461 -4.45 15.54 13.67
N VAL A 462 -3.91 15.21 14.85
CA VAL A 462 -3.70 13.82 15.34
C VAL A 462 -4.72 13.38 16.39
N ASP A 463 -5.62 14.27 16.79
CA ASP A 463 -6.72 13.99 17.73
C ASP A 463 -7.88 14.95 17.46
N PRO A 464 -8.49 14.89 16.26
CA PRO A 464 -9.47 15.87 15.82
C PRO A 464 -10.80 15.72 16.56
N ALA A 465 -11.42 16.85 16.85
CA ALA A 465 -12.78 16.91 17.38
C ALA A 465 -13.81 16.62 16.28
N PHE A 466 -14.94 16.04 16.68
CA PHE A 466 -16.10 15.96 15.78
C PHE A 466 -16.57 17.36 15.36
N PRO A 467 -16.92 17.62 14.08
CA PRO A 467 -17.11 16.67 12.97
C PRO A 467 -15.99 16.71 11.90
N ALA A 468 -14.72 16.79 12.29
CA ALA A 468 -13.60 16.91 11.35
C ALA A 468 -13.64 15.91 10.18
N ALA A 469 -13.21 16.36 9.00
CA ALA A 469 -12.92 15.49 7.87
C ALA A 469 -11.59 14.75 8.11
N VAL A 470 -11.55 13.43 7.90
CA VAL A 470 -10.40 12.55 8.18
C VAL A 470 -9.99 11.67 6.99
N ASN A 471 -10.61 11.84 5.83
CA ASN A 471 -10.45 10.94 4.69
C ASN A 471 -9.03 10.90 4.11
N ALA A 472 -8.34 12.04 4.06
CA ALA A 472 -7.00 12.15 3.49
C ALA A 472 -5.89 11.86 4.51
N ARG A 473 -6.20 11.10 5.58
CA ARG A 473 -5.27 10.74 6.66
C ARG A 473 -4.02 9.97 6.23
N THR A 474 -4.04 9.23 5.12
CA THR A 474 -2.99 8.25 4.78
C THR A 474 -1.60 8.87 4.78
N ASN A 475 -1.45 10.02 4.13
CA ASN A 475 -0.15 10.70 4.10
C ASN A 475 0.23 11.31 5.44
N LEU A 476 -0.72 11.80 6.25
CA LEU A 476 -0.44 12.24 7.62
C LEU A 476 0.14 11.09 8.45
N VAL A 477 -0.47 9.90 8.41
CA VAL A 477 0.03 8.73 9.17
C VAL A 477 1.38 8.26 8.64
N LYS A 478 1.62 8.30 7.33
CA LYS A 478 2.94 8.01 6.75
C LYS A 478 3.99 9.02 7.22
N LEU A 479 3.69 10.32 7.21
CA LEU A 479 4.58 11.36 7.71
C LEU A 479 4.86 11.16 9.21
N LEU A 480 3.85 10.82 10.02
CA LEU A 480 4.04 10.53 11.44
C LEU A 480 4.99 9.34 11.66
N ALA A 481 4.83 8.26 10.89
CA ALA A 481 5.76 7.13 10.95
C ALA A 481 7.19 7.54 10.57
N ASN A 482 7.34 8.29 9.47
CA ASN A 482 8.63 8.85 9.05
C ASN A 482 9.25 9.77 10.12
N ALA A 483 8.45 10.62 10.75
CA ALA A 483 8.91 11.55 11.77
C ALA A 483 9.31 10.83 13.08
N LEU A 484 8.59 9.76 13.46
CA LEU A 484 9.00 8.87 14.56
C LEU A 484 10.36 8.21 14.25
N LEU A 485 10.55 7.69 13.04
CA LEU A 485 11.84 7.14 12.61
C LEU A 485 12.94 8.21 12.56
N GLY A 486 12.63 9.41 12.09
CA GLY A 486 13.56 10.54 12.02
C GLY A 486 13.94 11.11 13.38
N ALA A 487 13.04 11.08 14.36
CA ALA A 487 13.36 11.37 15.76
C ALA A 487 14.27 10.28 16.31
N TRP A 488 13.93 9.00 16.11
CA TRP A 488 14.73 7.88 16.58
C TRP A 488 16.12 7.82 15.93
N SER A 489 16.26 8.25 14.68
CA SER A 489 17.57 8.37 14.02
C SER A 489 18.49 9.40 14.67
N ARG A 490 17.98 10.31 15.50
CA ARG A 490 18.84 11.20 16.31
C ARG A 490 19.47 10.46 17.49
N ALA A 491 18.80 9.42 18.00
CA ALA A 491 19.36 8.55 19.03
C ALA A 491 20.38 7.56 18.45
N LEU A 492 20.10 7.03 17.25
CA LEU A 492 20.88 5.96 16.61
C LEU A 492 21.23 6.29 15.14
N PRO A 493 22.03 7.34 14.87
CA PRO A 493 22.23 7.87 13.51
C PRO A 493 22.89 6.90 12.53
N GLU A 494 23.68 5.95 13.03
CA GLU A 494 24.36 4.94 12.20
C GLU A 494 23.55 3.64 12.03
N GLN A 495 22.37 3.53 12.67
CA GLN A 495 21.51 2.35 12.62
C GLN A 495 20.13 2.64 11.99
N MET A 496 19.93 3.85 11.50
CA MET A 496 18.64 4.30 10.97
C MET A 496 18.76 4.82 9.53
N PRO A 497 17.76 4.56 8.68
CA PRO A 497 17.73 5.09 7.32
C PRO A 497 17.47 6.60 7.31
N ALA A 498 17.75 7.23 6.18
CA ALA A 498 17.18 8.54 5.87
C ALA A 498 15.65 8.44 5.72
N PRO A 499 14.92 9.54 5.89
CA PRO A 499 13.49 9.58 5.64
C PRO A 499 13.12 8.99 4.28
N ASN A 500 12.10 8.13 4.28
CA ASN A 500 11.46 7.68 3.05
C ASN A 500 10.78 8.87 2.35
N ALA A 501 10.31 8.69 1.11
CA ALA A 501 9.51 9.71 0.45
C ALA A 501 8.30 10.14 1.31
N GLY A 502 7.79 9.22 2.15
CA GLY A 502 6.74 9.52 3.12
C GLY A 502 5.39 9.81 2.47
N GLU A 503 5.24 9.52 1.18
CA GLU A 503 4.00 9.72 0.46
C GLU A 503 3.49 8.45 -0.19
N THR A 504 2.20 8.44 -0.48
CA THR A 504 1.54 7.49 -1.34
C THR A 504 0.43 8.24 -2.04
N VAL A 505 0.43 8.18 -3.38
CA VAL A 505 -0.63 8.80 -4.15
C VAL A 505 -1.86 7.90 -4.06
N VAL A 506 -2.99 8.46 -3.64
CA VAL A 506 -4.28 7.78 -3.75
C VAL A 506 -5.15 8.50 -4.75
N LEU A 507 -5.54 7.78 -5.79
CA LEU A 507 -6.36 8.25 -6.87
C LEU A 507 -7.74 7.62 -6.80
N SER A 508 -8.77 8.43 -7.07
CA SER A 508 -10.02 7.90 -7.57
C SER A 508 -10.36 8.53 -8.90
N LEU A 509 -10.57 7.66 -9.88
CA LEU A 509 -10.92 7.99 -11.24
C LEU A 509 -12.31 7.43 -11.47
N GLY A 510 -13.26 8.27 -11.85
CA GLY A 510 -14.63 7.84 -12.08
C GLY A 510 -15.26 8.56 -13.24
N GLY A 511 -16.31 8.00 -13.79
CA GLY A 511 -17.04 8.61 -14.89
C GLY A 511 -18.17 7.74 -15.38
N THR A 512 -18.65 8.04 -16.58
CA THR A 512 -19.70 7.27 -17.24
C THR A 512 -19.15 6.66 -18.52
N ARG A 513 -19.45 5.38 -18.76
CA ARG A 513 -19.11 4.68 -20.00
C ARG A 513 -20.00 5.18 -21.14
N MET A 514 -19.65 4.83 -22.38
CA MET A 514 -20.46 5.18 -23.56
C MET A 514 -21.87 4.59 -23.52
N ASP A 515 -22.08 3.48 -22.81
CA ASP A 515 -23.38 2.83 -22.62
C ASP A 515 -24.18 3.36 -21.43
N GLY A 516 -23.71 4.43 -20.77
CA GLY A 516 -24.37 5.06 -19.63
C GLY A 516 -24.07 4.40 -18.27
N ARG A 517 -23.35 3.28 -18.21
CA ARG A 517 -22.98 2.66 -16.93
C ARG A 517 -21.87 3.45 -16.23
N PRO A 518 -21.95 3.65 -14.90
CA PRO A 518 -20.86 4.28 -14.16
C PRO A 518 -19.63 3.35 -14.16
N TRP A 519 -18.46 3.95 -14.03
CA TRP A 519 -17.23 3.25 -13.70
C TRP A 519 -16.48 4.04 -12.64
N LEU A 520 -15.74 3.31 -11.83
CA LEU A 520 -14.94 3.85 -10.76
C LEU A 520 -13.71 2.97 -10.63
N LEU A 521 -12.57 3.59 -10.39
CA LEU A 521 -11.29 2.93 -10.16
C LEU A 521 -10.58 3.70 -9.05
N THR A 522 -10.12 2.97 -8.05
CA THR A 522 -9.23 3.52 -7.02
C THR A 522 -7.86 2.90 -7.20
N GLU A 523 -6.83 3.74 -7.15
CA GLU A 523 -5.45 3.30 -7.31
C GLU A 523 -4.56 3.88 -6.21
N ILE A 524 -3.59 3.07 -5.79
CA ILE A 524 -2.56 3.43 -4.83
C ILE A 524 -1.21 3.31 -5.54
N ILE A 525 -0.45 4.41 -5.58
CA ILE A 525 0.87 4.45 -6.20
C ILE A 525 1.90 4.69 -5.11
N ALA A 526 2.80 3.71 -4.94
CA ALA A 526 3.92 3.84 -4.03
C ALA A 526 4.97 4.84 -4.56
N SER A 527 5.87 5.25 -3.68
CA SER A 527 6.98 6.10 -4.05
C SER A 527 8.33 5.45 -3.78
N ALA A 528 9.14 5.93 -2.83
CA ALA A 528 10.51 5.48 -2.67
C ALA A 528 10.99 5.44 -1.23
N ALA A 529 11.93 4.53 -0.97
CA ALA A 529 12.60 4.42 0.31
C ALA A 529 13.83 5.33 0.42
N GLY A 530 14.18 5.72 1.64
CA GLY A 530 15.40 6.47 1.94
C GLY A 530 16.64 5.60 1.82
N GLY A 531 17.78 6.22 1.53
CA GLY A 531 19.08 5.57 1.66
C GLY A 531 19.37 5.23 3.13
N ALA A 532 20.27 4.29 3.39
CA ALA A 532 20.56 3.85 4.74
C ALA A 532 22.05 3.59 4.95
N PRO A 533 22.55 3.45 6.20
CA PRO A 533 23.95 3.11 6.48
C PRO A 533 24.45 1.85 5.77
N TRP A 534 23.54 0.93 5.45
CA TRP A 534 23.81 -0.38 4.85
C TRP A 534 23.53 -0.47 3.34
N GLY A 535 23.03 0.59 2.69
CA GLY A 535 22.84 0.58 1.24
C GLY A 535 21.80 1.58 0.69
N PRO A 536 21.63 1.64 -0.64
CA PRO A 536 20.67 2.51 -1.30
C PRO A 536 19.22 2.09 -1.03
N GLY A 537 18.31 3.07 -1.11
CA GLY A 537 16.87 2.86 -0.94
C GLY A 537 16.19 2.24 -2.16
N GLY A 538 15.16 1.44 -1.92
CA GLY A 538 14.26 0.88 -2.92
C GLY A 538 13.51 1.94 -3.72
N SER A 539 13.50 1.79 -5.05
CA SER A 539 12.75 2.65 -5.97
C SER A 539 11.36 2.10 -6.25
N GLY A 540 10.36 2.96 -6.36
CA GLY A 540 8.98 2.58 -6.70
C GLY A 540 8.32 1.57 -5.76
N VAL A 541 8.68 1.60 -4.48
CA VAL A 541 8.26 0.62 -3.46
C VAL A 541 7.55 1.32 -2.31
N SER A 542 6.58 0.64 -1.72
CA SER A 542 5.85 1.16 -0.56
C SER A 542 6.73 1.13 0.70
N THR A 543 6.56 2.14 1.55
CA THR A 543 7.35 2.37 2.77
C THR A 543 6.47 2.65 3.98
N ASP A 544 7.09 2.72 5.16
CA ASP A 544 6.45 3.13 6.40
C ASP A 544 5.25 2.22 6.73
N VAL A 545 4.13 2.82 7.10
CA VAL A 545 2.87 2.12 7.35
C VAL A 545 2.22 1.53 6.09
N GLY A 546 2.69 1.87 4.88
CA GLY A 546 2.11 1.43 3.62
C GLY A 546 2.70 0.10 3.13
N ASN A 547 1.88 -0.70 2.45
CA ASN A 547 2.31 -1.91 1.75
C ASN A 547 1.32 -2.39 0.67
N ALA A 548 0.42 -1.52 0.21
CA ALA A 548 -0.52 -1.86 -0.86
C ALA A 548 0.25 -2.13 -2.17
N ARG A 549 -0.30 -3.03 -2.98
CA ARG A 549 0.22 -3.31 -4.31
C ARG A 549 -0.26 -2.27 -5.31
N ASN A 550 0.51 -2.03 -6.36
CA ASN A 550 -0.01 -1.30 -7.53
C ASN A 550 -1.14 -2.11 -8.20
N THR A 551 -1.99 -1.47 -8.99
CA THR A 551 -2.96 -2.18 -9.84
C THR A 551 -2.31 -2.47 -11.21
N PRO A 552 -2.36 -3.73 -11.71
CA PRO A 552 -1.81 -4.07 -13.03
C PRO A 552 -2.45 -3.20 -14.12
N ALA A 553 -1.66 -2.80 -15.11
CA ALA A 553 -2.17 -2.00 -16.22
C ALA A 553 -3.29 -2.72 -16.97
N GLU A 554 -3.16 -4.04 -17.17
CA GLU A 554 -4.18 -4.83 -17.85
C GLU A 554 -5.52 -4.80 -17.12
N SER A 555 -5.48 -4.87 -15.79
CA SER A 555 -6.67 -4.81 -14.93
C SER A 555 -7.30 -3.42 -14.92
N ILE A 556 -6.50 -2.36 -15.01
CA ILE A 556 -6.99 -0.98 -15.11
C ILE A 556 -7.79 -0.79 -16.40
N GLU A 557 -7.24 -1.15 -17.56
CA GLU A 557 -7.93 -0.94 -18.85
C GLU A 557 -9.13 -1.88 -19.03
N ALA A 558 -9.15 -3.04 -18.37
CA ALA A 558 -10.32 -3.92 -18.36
C ALA A 558 -11.50 -3.30 -17.58
N GLN A 559 -11.21 -2.58 -16.50
CA GLN A 559 -12.21 -2.08 -15.54
C GLN A 559 -12.66 -0.64 -15.81
N ALA A 560 -11.89 0.14 -16.56
CA ALA A 560 -12.17 1.54 -16.84
C ALA A 560 -11.83 1.86 -18.31
N PRO A 561 -12.46 2.88 -18.93
CA PRO A 561 -12.14 3.34 -20.28
C PRO A 561 -10.82 4.13 -20.30
N LEU A 562 -9.78 3.58 -19.68
CA LEU A 562 -8.46 4.17 -19.52
C LEU A 562 -7.44 3.39 -20.34
N ARG A 563 -6.39 4.07 -20.76
CA ARG A 563 -5.18 3.45 -21.30
C ARG A 563 -3.98 3.81 -20.44
N MET A 564 -3.27 2.80 -19.97
CA MET A 564 -1.98 2.96 -19.31
C MET A 564 -0.90 3.14 -20.38
N GLU A 565 -0.38 4.35 -20.51
CA GLU A 565 0.65 4.67 -21.49
C GLU A 565 2.06 4.49 -20.94
N ARG A 566 2.25 4.63 -19.62
CA ARG A 566 3.56 4.48 -18.99
C ARG A 566 3.45 4.04 -17.53
N VAL A 567 4.32 3.11 -17.15
CA VAL A 567 4.59 2.65 -15.79
C VAL A 567 6.11 2.50 -15.67
N ALA A 568 6.78 3.53 -15.14
CA ALA A 568 8.24 3.62 -15.17
C ALA A 568 8.82 4.11 -13.83
N VAL A 569 10.09 3.78 -13.59
CA VAL A 569 10.85 4.41 -12.50
C VAL A 569 11.15 5.86 -12.89
N ARG A 570 11.01 6.80 -11.96
CA ARG A 570 11.37 8.20 -12.15
C ARG A 570 12.87 8.40 -11.90
N VAL A 571 13.68 7.91 -12.85
CA VAL A 571 15.14 7.86 -12.73
C VAL A 571 15.73 9.20 -12.30
N GLY A 572 16.59 9.17 -11.27
CA GLY A 572 17.30 10.35 -10.78
C GLY A 572 16.52 11.21 -9.78
N SER A 573 15.31 10.79 -9.37
CA SER A 573 14.52 11.51 -8.37
C SER A 573 14.99 11.28 -6.93
N GLY A 574 15.67 10.18 -6.63
CA GLY A 574 16.18 9.84 -5.29
C GLY A 574 17.34 10.72 -4.85
N GLY A 575 17.29 11.16 -3.59
CA GLY A 575 18.25 12.09 -2.99
C GLY A 575 19.68 11.56 -3.00
N ALA A 576 20.64 12.44 -3.30
CA ALA A 576 22.05 12.08 -3.35
C ALA A 576 22.62 11.85 -1.94
N GLY A 577 23.54 10.90 -1.80
CA GLY A 577 24.25 10.61 -0.57
C GLY A 577 25.31 9.55 -0.82
N ARG A 578 26.07 9.18 0.21
CA ARG A 578 26.94 7.98 0.13
C ARG A 578 26.11 6.76 -0.30
N HIS A 579 24.90 6.66 0.25
CA HIS A 579 23.87 5.77 -0.26
C HIS A 579 22.66 6.60 -0.69
N ARG A 580 22.30 6.46 -1.97
CA ARG A 580 21.21 7.24 -2.57
C ARG A 580 19.85 6.79 -2.03
N GLY A 581 18.92 7.74 -1.95
CA GLY A 581 17.50 7.42 -1.84
C GLY A 581 16.99 6.74 -3.11
N GLY A 582 15.91 5.97 -2.99
CA GLY A 582 15.24 5.37 -4.13
C GLY A 582 14.56 6.41 -5.02
N ASP A 583 14.41 6.07 -6.29
CA ASP A 583 13.67 6.87 -7.27
C ASP A 583 12.16 6.60 -7.14
N GLY A 584 11.35 7.64 -7.36
CA GLY A 584 9.89 7.54 -7.42
C GLY A 584 9.38 6.84 -8.69
N VAL A 585 8.11 7.06 -9.03
CA VAL A 585 7.39 6.39 -10.11
C VAL A 585 6.77 7.42 -11.06
N VAL A 586 6.71 7.07 -12.34
CA VAL A 586 5.93 7.77 -13.36
C VAL A 586 4.75 6.90 -13.80
N ARG A 587 3.54 7.43 -13.67
CA ARG A 587 2.30 6.82 -14.19
C ARG A 587 1.62 7.78 -15.17
N ILE A 588 1.26 7.28 -16.35
CA ILE A 588 0.52 8.05 -17.36
C ILE A 588 -0.73 7.30 -17.78
N TYR A 589 -1.87 7.96 -17.62
CA TYR A 589 -3.20 7.46 -17.97
C TYR A 589 -3.78 8.32 -19.06
N ARG A 590 -4.42 7.73 -20.06
CA ARG A 590 -5.28 8.44 -21.02
C ARG A 590 -6.72 8.03 -20.82
N LEU A 591 -7.64 8.99 -20.74
CA LEU A 591 -9.08 8.69 -20.85
C LEU A 591 -9.44 8.47 -22.31
N LEU A 592 -10.00 7.32 -22.65
CA LEU A 592 -10.29 6.96 -24.04
C LEU A 592 -11.64 7.50 -24.52
N HIS A 593 -12.65 7.53 -23.64
CA HIS A 593 -14.03 7.85 -24.02
C HIS A 593 -14.73 8.64 -22.92
N GLY A 594 -15.67 9.49 -23.32
CA GLY A 594 -16.54 10.22 -22.40
C GLY A 594 -15.83 11.28 -21.56
N SER A 595 -16.39 11.52 -20.38
CA SER A 595 -15.84 12.42 -19.37
C SER A 595 -15.85 11.76 -18.00
N GLY A 596 -14.93 12.16 -17.16
CA GLY A 596 -14.79 11.67 -15.81
C GLY A 596 -14.27 12.73 -14.85
N THR A 597 -14.14 12.33 -13.60
CA THR A 597 -13.59 13.13 -12.51
C THR A 597 -12.34 12.45 -11.98
N ILE A 598 -11.34 13.26 -11.68
CA ILE A 598 -10.13 12.86 -10.95
C ILE A 598 -10.27 13.39 -9.53
N SER A 599 -10.05 12.52 -8.55
CA SER A 599 -9.63 12.91 -7.20
C SER A 599 -8.19 12.45 -6.99
N TYR A 600 -7.27 13.40 -6.82
CA TYR A 600 -5.84 13.18 -6.67
C TYR A 600 -5.40 13.58 -5.27
N ARG A 601 -4.89 12.60 -4.49
CA ARG A 601 -4.31 12.81 -3.15
C ARG A 601 -2.84 12.41 -3.17
N GLY A 602 -1.95 13.37 -3.40
CA GLY A 602 -0.50 13.23 -3.26
C GLY A 602 0.07 14.13 -2.14
N GLU A 603 1.39 14.11 -1.98
CA GLU A 603 2.17 15.05 -1.15
C GLU A 603 3.53 15.29 -1.83
N ARG A 604 4.45 15.97 -1.14
CA ARG A 604 5.83 16.21 -1.56
C ARG A 604 5.95 17.06 -2.84
N HIS A 605 4.95 17.87 -3.17
CA HIS A 605 5.02 18.84 -4.27
C HIS A 605 5.85 20.08 -3.88
N GLY A 606 5.74 20.52 -2.63
CA GLY A 606 6.49 21.65 -2.07
C GLY A 606 7.39 21.25 -0.89
N VAL A 607 6.91 20.39 0.01
CA VAL A 607 7.66 19.91 1.19
C VAL A 607 8.31 18.55 0.89
N VAL A 608 9.59 18.54 0.52
CA VAL A 608 10.31 17.32 0.11
C VAL A 608 10.88 16.50 1.28
N PRO A 609 11.06 15.17 1.13
CA PRO A 609 11.68 14.34 2.16
C PRO A 609 13.14 14.75 2.40
N GLN A 610 13.51 14.88 3.66
CA GLN A 610 14.87 15.26 4.07
C GLN A 610 15.88 14.13 3.83
N GLY A 611 17.15 14.47 3.65
CA GLY A 611 18.26 13.51 3.76
C GLY A 611 18.70 13.30 5.21
N ALA A 612 19.58 12.32 5.44
CA ALA A 612 20.16 12.05 6.75
C ALA A 612 21.70 11.90 6.69
N ALA A 613 22.36 12.16 7.82
CA ALA A 613 23.82 12.07 7.96
C ALA A 613 24.60 12.85 6.85
N GLY A 614 24.06 13.98 6.39
CA GLY A 614 24.64 14.81 5.33
C GLY A 614 24.20 14.46 3.90
N GLY A 615 23.28 13.50 3.73
CA GLY A 615 22.62 13.25 2.45
C GLY A 615 21.63 14.36 2.07
N LEU A 616 21.29 14.44 0.79
CA LEU A 616 20.42 15.44 0.19
C LEU A 616 18.96 14.96 0.09
N PRO A 617 17.99 15.89 0.06
CA PRO A 617 16.58 15.54 -0.13
C PRO A 617 16.31 14.89 -1.50
N GLY A 618 15.21 14.14 -1.58
CA GLY A 618 14.67 13.64 -2.84
C GLY A 618 14.02 14.76 -3.67
N SER A 619 13.83 14.49 -4.96
CA SER A 619 13.11 15.39 -5.87
C SER A 619 11.62 15.47 -5.52
N PRO A 620 10.97 16.63 -5.70
CA PRO A 620 9.54 16.78 -5.43
C PRO A 620 8.68 15.93 -6.37
N ALA A 621 7.49 15.58 -5.91
CA ALA A 621 6.42 15.01 -6.71
C ALA A 621 5.80 16.08 -7.64
N ALA A 622 5.11 15.63 -8.68
CA ALA A 622 4.36 16.49 -9.59
C ALA A 622 3.15 15.73 -10.17
N ALA A 623 2.07 16.45 -10.43
CA ALA A 623 0.93 15.91 -11.17
C ALA A 623 0.38 16.96 -12.13
N ARG A 624 -0.12 16.51 -13.29
CA ARG A 624 -0.69 17.40 -14.30
C ARG A 624 -1.67 16.66 -15.21
N ILE A 625 -2.57 17.42 -15.81
CA ILE A 625 -3.40 16.97 -16.93
C ILE A 625 -2.87 17.62 -18.20
N GLU A 626 -2.40 16.79 -19.13
CA GLU A 626 -2.07 17.21 -20.49
C GLU A 626 -3.34 17.05 -21.34
N ARG A 627 -3.97 18.18 -21.67
CA ARG A 627 -5.24 18.22 -22.39
C ARG A 627 -5.04 17.84 -23.86
N ALA A 628 -6.08 17.29 -24.48
CA ALA A 628 -6.03 16.88 -25.90
C ALA A 628 -5.71 18.04 -26.87
N ASP A 629 -6.00 19.28 -26.49
CA ASP A 629 -5.69 20.51 -27.24
C ASP A 629 -4.24 21.02 -27.05
N GLY A 630 -3.43 20.32 -26.24
CA GLY A 630 -2.05 20.67 -25.93
C GLY A 630 -1.89 21.55 -24.69
N ARG A 631 -2.97 22.03 -24.05
CA ARG A 631 -2.87 22.76 -22.78
C ARG A 631 -2.39 21.84 -21.65
N VAL A 632 -1.53 22.35 -20.77
CA VAL A 632 -1.09 21.63 -19.57
C VAL A 632 -1.68 22.31 -18.33
N GLU A 633 -2.37 21.53 -17.51
CA GLU A 633 -2.93 21.97 -16.23
C GLU A 633 -2.20 21.26 -15.09
N THR A 634 -1.38 22.00 -14.34
CA THR A 634 -0.70 21.47 -13.15
C THR A 634 -1.71 21.25 -12.04
N LEU A 635 -1.67 20.07 -11.42
CA LEU A 635 -2.49 19.76 -10.25
C LEU A 635 -1.69 20.02 -8.97
N PRO A 636 -2.27 20.70 -7.96
CA PRO A 636 -1.67 20.74 -6.63
C PRO A 636 -1.63 19.35 -5.99
N ALA A 637 -0.91 19.22 -4.86
CA ALA A 637 -0.80 17.96 -4.10
C ALA A 637 -2.15 17.30 -3.79
N LYS A 638 -3.22 18.09 -3.66
CA LYS A 638 -4.60 17.63 -3.44
C LYS A 638 -5.52 18.34 -4.41
N ALA A 639 -6.13 17.58 -5.32
CA ALA A 639 -6.90 18.17 -6.41
C ALA A 639 -8.13 17.34 -6.77
N ARG A 640 -9.21 18.06 -7.14
CA ARG A 640 -10.27 17.50 -7.97
C ARG A 640 -10.26 18.17 -9.32
N ALA A 641 -10.39 17.39 -10.38
CA ALA A 641 -10.41 17.92 -11.74
C ALA A 641 -11.39 17.17 -12.63
N GLN A 642 -11.88 17.86 -13.65
CA GLN A 642 -12.62 17.23 -14.76
C GLN A 642 -11.63 16.65 -15.77
N TRP A 643 -11.99 15.52 -16.34
CA TRP A 643 -11.17 14.75 -17.26
C TRP A 643 -11.98 14.37 -18.50
N HIS A 644 -11.42 14.59 -19.69
CA HIS A 644 -12.11 14.33 -20.95
C HIS A 644 -11.36 13.34 -21.84
N ALA A 645 -12.07 12.68 -22.74
CA ALA A 645 -11.48 11.78 -23.71
C ALA A 645 -10.31 12.45 -24.45
N GLY A 646 -9.20 11.74 -24.57
CA GLY A 646 -7.95 12.22 -25.15
C GLY A 646 -6.98 12.83 -24.14
N ASP A 647 -7.46 13.37 -23.02
CA ASP A 647 -6.60 13.96 -21.98
C ASP A 647 -5.73 12.90 -21.30
N ARG A 648 -4.51 13.30 -20.92
CA ARG A 648 -3.56 12.45 -20.20
C ARG A 648 -3.38 12.96 -18.77
N LEU A 649 -3.55 12.10 -17.78
CA LEU A 649 -3.14 12.35 -16.41
C LEU A 649 -1.72 11.83 -16.23
N VAL A 650 -0.78 12.72 -15.90
CA VAL A 650 0.61 12.37 -15.62
C VAL A 650 0.89 12.58 -14.14
N ILE A 651 1.47 11.55 -13.52
CA ILE A 651 1.82 11.54 -12.10
C ILE A 651 3.27 11.12 -11.96
N GLU A 652 4.01 11.91 -11.19
CA GLU A 652 5.41 11.71 -10.86
C GLU A 652 5.54 11.77 -9.34
N THR A 653 5.92 10.66 -8.70
CA THR A 653 6.10 10.63 -7.24
C THR A 653 7.51 11.11 -6.82
N ALA A 654 7.66 11.50 -5.56
CA ALA A 654 8.88 12.04 -4.99
C ALA A 654 9.94 10.96 -4.70
N GLY A 655 11.23 11.28 -4.86
CA GLY A 655 12.29 10.35 -4.46
C GLY A 655 12.48 10.29 -2.93
N GLY A 656 13.12 9.24 -2.43
CA GLY A 656 13.49 9.13 -1.02
C GLY A 656 14.71 9.99 -0.65
N GLY A 657 14.93 10.28 0.63
CA GLY A 657 16.10 11.02 1.10
C GLY A 657 17.40 10.24 0.93
N GLY A 658 18.50 10.92 0.62
CA GLY A 658 19.84 10.33 0.59
C GLY A 658 20.42 10.17 1.99
N TRP A 659 21.33 9.20 2.17
CA TRP A 659 22.03 8.98 3.44
C TRP A 659 23.54 9.13 3.30
N GLY A 660 24.16 9.85 4.23
CA GLY A 660 25.59 10.14 4.23
C GLY A 660 25.95 11.25 3.23
N GLN A 661 27.04 11.98 3.49
CA GLN A 661 27.53 12.98 2.53
C GLN A 661 27.75 12.35 1.14
N PRO A 662 27.23 12.96 0.06
CA PRO A 662 27.56 12.56 -1.30
C PRO A 662 29.07 12.59 -1.48
N ALA A 663 29.63 11.66 -2.25
CA ALA A 663 30.98 11.84 -2.74
C ALA A 663 31.03 13.18 -3.49
N ALA A 664 32.06 14.00 -3.26
CA ALA A 664 32.26 15.21 -4.03
C ALA A 664 32.28 14.83 -5.52
N THR A 665 31.20 15.12 -6.24
CA THR A 665 31.15 14.84 -7.66
C THR A 665 32.24 15.66 -8.32
N GLN A 666 33.16 14.98 -9.00
CA GLN A 666 33.92 15.57 -10.10
C GLN A 666 32.90 16.28 -10.98
N THR A 667 32.93 17.60 -10.95
CA THR A 667 32.20 18.49 -11.85
C THR A 667 32.44 18.02 -13.27
N SER A 668 31.45 17.37 -13.88
CA SER A 668 31.41 17.22 -15.34
C SER A 668 31.14 18.61 -15.90
N ALA A 669 32.19 19.18 -16.50
CA ALA A 669 32.16 20.39 -17.31
C ALA A 669 31.25 20.24 -18.54
#